data_AF-F2JJY7-F1
#
_entry.id   AF-F2JJY7-F1
#
_cell.length_a   1.000
_cell.length_b   1.000
_cell.length_c   1.000
_cell.angle_alpha   90.00
_cell.angle_beta   90.00
_cell.angle_gamma   90.00
#
_symmetry.space_group_name_H-M   'P 1'
#
loop_
_entity.id
_entity.type
_entity.pdbx_description
1 polymer ?
#
loop_
_entity_poly.entity_id
_entity_poly.type
_entity_poly.pdbx_seq_one_letter_code
_entity_poly.pdbx_strand_id
1 'polypeptide(L)'
;MYGFVKLAAAVPSVRVADCYYNKEQILKQIQLADQEGAQVIGFPELCITGYTCADLFFQTTLLESAKKALGEIAKATRKMEMLIVLGLPLMIEDELYNCAAVLLKGKVLGVVPKSYIPNYNEFYEKRWFALGTDLGIGEMTLLGEKVPVGTDLLFECGELKVGVEICEDVWTPIPPSSLLTLAGANVIVNLSASNEIIAKRNYRRQLISQQSARTLCAYLYVSAGAEESTTDLVFSGHSLIAENGAIIKENEKLIDTDYVLVADIDLERLQKDRIKGKSYGDSRKLFMPEVRRIEGETLSYRGTFKGRIARKPFVPHAAETRDKRCEDIFSLQVAGLKKRLSHTGSKRAIIGISGGLDSTLALLVAVQVFDDLGWDRKGVVGVTMPGFGTTDRTYENALQLMRELGITMREIPIAAACKQHFSDIGHDENVHDITYENTQARERTKILMNIANQGGGMVVGTGDLSELALGWCTYNGDHMSMYAVNTSVPKTLVRSLVYTISKRQSEKVKDTLLDVLDTPVSPELLPVGKNGEMLQKTEDTVGPYELHDFFLYYLLRFGFSPSKIYFLAKTAFAVKEEEIDELYSHETILKWLKVFYRRFFSQQFKRSCLPDGPKIGSICLSPRGDWRMPSDACSSLWLSEIEELSE
;
A
#
# COMPACT_ATOMS: atom_id res chain seq x y z
N MET A 1 -1.55 10.54 16.55
CA MET A 1 -0.36 9.86 15.99
C MET A 1 -0.57 9.69 14.49
N TYR A 2 -0.16 10.67 13.67
CA TYR A 2 -0.11 10.58 12.19
C TYR A 2 -1.33 9.92 11.49
N GLY A 3 -2.56 10.17 11.96
CA GLY A 3 -3.79 9.60 11.39
C GLY A 3 -4.01 8.10 11.64
N PHE A 4 -3.26 7.45 12.53
CA PHE A 4 -3.48 6.05 12.90
C PHE A 4 -4.62 5.90 13.91
N VAL A 5 -5.40 4.83 13.76
CA VAL A 5 -6.38 4.34 14.73
C VAL A 5 -6.19 2.86 14.98
N LYS A 6 -6.40 2.40 16.22
CA LYS A 6 -6.33 0.98 16.57
C LYS A 6 -7.72 0.37 16.67
N LEU A 7 -7.99 -0.64 15.83
CA LEU A 7 -9.26 -1.38 15.79
C LEU A 7 -9.11 -2.74 16.44
N ALA A 8 -10.16 -3.20 17.13
CA ALA A 8 -10.23 -4.51 17.77
C ALA A 8 -11.49 -5.28 17.36
N ALA A 9 -11.31 -6.53 16.91
CA ALA A 9 -12.39 -7.49 16.71
C ALA A 9 -12.35 -8.51 17.85
N ALA A 10 -13.39 -8.54 18.69
CA ALA A 10 -13.44 -9.45 19.83
C ALA A 10 -14.53 -10.50 19.65
N VAL A 11 -14.17 -11.77 19.79
CA VAL A 11 -15.13 -12.89 19.83
C VAL A 11 -15.12 -13.46 21.25
N PRO A 12 -16.09 -13.10 22.10
CA PRO A 12 -16.15 -13.62 23.46
C PRO A 12 -16.64 -15.07 23.46
N SER A 13 -16.29 -15.80 24.52
CA SER A 13 -17.05 -17.00 24.87
C SER A 13 -18.51 -16.64 25.16
N VAL A 14 -19.44 -17.50 24.73
CA VAL A 14 -20.89 -17.27 24.82
C VAL A 14 -21.58 -18.49 25.40
N ARG A 15 -22.54 -18.25 26.29
CA ARG A 15 -23.58 -19.19 26.67
C ARG A 15 -24.91 -18.65 26.17
N VAL A 16 -25.56 -19.40 25.30
CA VAL A 16 -26.84 -19.01 24.70
C VAL A 16 -27.86 -18.73 25.80
N ALA A 17 -28.48 -17.55 25.74
CA ALA A 17 -29.44 -16.99 26.71
C ALA A 17 -28.91 -16.61 28.11
N ASP A 18 -27.61 -16.76 28.40
CA ASP A 18 -27.00 -16.35 29.69
C ASP A 18 -26.33 -14.97 29.59
N CYS A 19 -27.15 -13.92 29.69
CA CYS A 19 -26.69 -12.53 29.62
C CYS A 19 -25.69 -12.17 30.73
N TYR A 20 -25.70 -12.87 31.87
CA TYR A 20 -24.78 -12.61 32.97
C TYR A 20 -23.38 -13.10 32.63
N TYR A 21 -23.26 -14.35 32.16
CA TYR A 21 -21.99 -14.91 31.73
C TYR A 21 -21.42 -14.16 30.52
N ASN A 22 -22.24 -13.91 29.49
CA ASN A 22 -21.80 -13.25 28.26
C ASN A 22 -21.26 -11.85 28.53
N LYS A 23 -21.91 -11.10 29.42
CA LYS A 23 -21.45 -9.78 29.87
C LYS A 23 -20.06 -9.83 30.50
N GLU A 24 -19.77 -10.81 31.36
CA GLU A 24 -18.43 -10.95 31.95
C GLU A 24 -17.36 -11.26 30.89
N GLN A 25 -17.68 -12.11 29.90
CA GLN A 25 -16.75 -12.40 28.80
C GLN A 25 -16.54 -11.18 27.90
N ILE A 26 -17.60 -10.41 27.60
CA ILE A 26 -17.50 -9.14 26.88
C ILE A 26 -16.58 -8.16 27.64
N LEU A 27 -16.77 -8.01 28.96
CA LEU A 27 -15.94 -7.12 29.78
C LEU A 27 -14.46 -7.54 29.80
N LYS A 28 -14.18 -8.85 29.88
CA LYS A 28 -12.83 -9.39 29.76
C LYS A 28 -12.19 -8.98 28.42
N GLN A 29 -12.89 -9.15 27.30
CA GLN A 29 -12.38 -8.81 25.98
C GLN A 29 -12.20 -7.28 25.78
N ILE A 30 -13.12 -6.48 26.33
CA ILE A 30 -12.98 -5.02 26.38
C ILE A 30 -11.70 -4.61 27.12
N GLN A 31 -11.41 -5.23 28.27
CA GLN A 31 -10.20 -4.94 29.04
C GLN A 31 -8.93 -5.32 28.26
N LEU A 32 -8.91 -6.45 27.57
CA LEU A 32 -7.79 -6.86 26.72
C LEU A 32 -7.55 -5.88 25.57
N ALA A 33 -8.62 -5.42 24.90
CA ALA A 33 -8.52 -4.43 23.83
C ALA A 33 -8.05 -3.06 24.36
N ASP A 34 -8.52 -2.64 25.54
CA ASP A 34 -8.09 -1.39 26.18
C ASP A 34 -6.60 -1.42 26.55
N GLN A 35 -6.10 -2.55 27.06
CA GLN A 35 -4.66 -2.77 27.32
C GLN A 35 -3.82 -2.68 26.05
N GLU A 36 -4.36 -3.16 24.92
CA GLU A 36 -3.74 -3.02 23.61
C GLU A 36 -3.83 -1.60 23.03
N GLY A 37 -4.61 -0.71 23.66
CA GLY A 37 -4.81 0.68 23.26
C GLY A 37 -5.84 0.85 22.14
N ALA A 38 -6.76 -0.11 21.97
CA ALA A 38 -7.81 -0.01 20.95
C ALA A 38 -8.69 1.22 21.18
N GLN A 39 -9.10 1.84 20.08
CA GLN A 39 -10.00 2.99 20.05
C GLN A 39 -11.40 2.60 19.55
N VAL A 40 -11.52 1.49 18.82
CA VAL A 40 -12.81 0.90 18.45
C VAL A 40 -12.75 -0.60 18.69
N ILE A 41 -13.78 -1.15 19.33
CA ILE A 41 -13.97 -2.59 19.45
C ILE A 41 -15.36 -3.00 18.94
N GLY A 42 -15.37 -4.00 18.07
CA GLY A 42 -16.58 -4.64 17.56
C GLY A 42 -16.75 -6.04 18.13
N PHE A 43 -18.00 -6.43 18.35
CA PHE A 43 -18.41 -7.75 18.84
C PHE A 43 -19.34 -8.46 17.84
N PRO A 44 -19.61 -9.77 17.99
CA PRO A 44 -20.59 -10.46 17.18
C PRO A 44 -22.00 -9.88 17.29
N GLU A 45 -22.81 -10.20 16.30
CA GLU A 45 -24.25 -9.96 16.32
C GLU A 45 -24.89 -10.63 17.54
N LEU A 46 -25.79 -9.91 18.24
CA LEU A 46 -26.50 -10.37 19.43
C LEU A 46 -25.60 -10.96 20.54
N CYS A 47 -24.33 -10.55 20.63
CA CYS A 47 -23.34 -11.12 21.56
C CYS A 47 -23.74 -11.09 23.05
N ILE A 48 -24.64 -10.19 23.48
CA ILE A 48 -25.11 -10.16 24.87
C ILE A 48 -25.99 -11.38 25.19
N THR A 49 -26.81 -11.82 24.25
CA THR A 49 -27.71 -12.97 24.42
C THR A 49 -27.16 -14.26 23.84
N GLY A 50 -26.30 -14.17 22.82
CA GLY A 50 -26.11 -15.21 21.81
C GLY A 50 -27.14 -15.04 20.69
N TYR A 51 -26.71 -15.24 19.45
CA TYR A 51 -27.53 -15.12 18.25
C TYR A 51 -28.58 -16.23 18.16
N THR A 52 -28.25 -17.42 18.63
CA THR A 52 -29.05 -18.63 18.43
C THR A 52 -30.16 -18.85 19.46
N CYS A 53 -30.66 -17.78 20.12
CA CYS A 53 -31.72 -17.87 21.13
C CYS A 53 -33.11 -18.22 20.55
N ALA A 54 -33.35 -17.98 19.26
CA ALA A 54 -34.62 -18.25 18.57
C ALA A 54 -35.84 -17.68 19.33
N ASP A 55 -36.89 -18.47 19.54
CA ASP A 55 -38.14 -18.01 20.20
C ASP A 55 -37.94 -17.53 21.65
N LEU A 56 -36.78 -17.76 22.27
CA LEU A 56 -36.43 -17.14 23.54
C LEU A 56 -36.34 -15.61 23.43
N PHE A 57 -36.16 -15.05 22.23
CA PHE A 57 -36.21 -13.60 22.00
C PHE A 57 -37.55 -12.96 22.37
N PHE A 58 -38.65 -13.74 22.43
CA PHE A 58 -39.95 -13.24 22.91
C PHE A 58 -40.06 -13.22 24.45
N GLN A 59 -39.10 -13.79 25.17
CA GLN A 59 -39.17 -13.90 26.62
C GLN A 59 -38.70 -12.61 27.28
N THR A 60 -39.58 -11.95 28.03
CA THR A 60 -39.26 -10.72 28.79
C THR A 60 -38.03 -10.88 29.68
N THR A 61 -37.84 -12.05 30.28
CA THR A 61 -36.66 -12.35 31.11
C THR A 61 -35.35 -12.19 30.33
N LEU A 62 -35.29 -12.65 29.08
CA LEU A 62 -34.10 -12.53 28.25
C LEU A 62 -33.85 -11.06 27.88
N LEU A 63 -34.88 -10.36 27.42
CA LEU A 63 -34.81 -8.96 26.97
C LEU A 63 -34.37 -8.02 28.11
N GLU A 64 -35.00 -8.14 29.29
CA GLU A 64 -34.62 -7.34 30.45
C GLU A 64 -33.22 -7.69 30.98
N SER A 65 -32.81 -8.97 30.92
CA SER A 65 -31.44 -9.36 31.29
C SER A 65 -30.41 -8.78 30.34
N ALA A 66 -30.69 -8.75 29.04
CA ALA A 66 -29.80 -8.17 28.03
C ALA A 66 -29.65 -6.65 28.22
N LYS A 67 -30.78 -5.95 28.46
CA LYS A 67 -30.78 -4.51 28.76
C LYS A 67 -30.02 -4.19 30.05
N LYS A 68 -30.18 -5.01 31.10
CA LYS A 68 -29.42 -4.87 32.35
C LYS A 68 -27.91 -5.10 32.12
N ALA A 69 -27.54 -6.13 31.37
CA ALA A 69 -26.16 -6.42 31.01
C ALA A 69 -25.51 -5.25 30.25
N LEU A 70 -26.20 -4.66 29.27
CA LEU A 70 -25.75 -3.44 28.58
C LEU A 70 -25.48 -2.30 29.57
N GLY A 71 -26.39 -2.07 30.52
CA GLY A 71 -26.22 -1.04 31.54
C GLY A 71 -25.04 -1.28 32.49
N GLU A 72 -24.74 -2.55 32.81
CA GLU A 72 -23.56 -2.92 33.60
C GLU A 72 -22.26 -2.73 32.80
N ILE A 73 -22.25 -3.08 31.51
CA ILE A 73 -21.10 -2.82 30.61
C ILE A 73 -20.85 -1.33 30.46
N ALA A 74 -21.90 -0.54 30.24
CA ALA A 74 -21.81 0.92 30.21
C ALA A 74 -21.19 1.48 31.50
N LYS A 75 -21.64 1.00 32.68
CA LYS A 75 -21.05 1.43 33.95
C LYS A 75 -19.56 1.06 34.07
N ALA A 76 -19.18 -0.15 33.69
CA ALA A 76 -17.79 -0.63 33.79
C ALA A 76 -16.82 0.11 32.84
N THR A 77 -17.33 0.64 31.72
CA THR A 77 -16.53 1.28 30.66
C THR A 77 -16.45 2.80 30.77
N ARG A 78 -16.93 3.40 31.87
CA ARG A 78 -16.96 4.87 32.09
C ARG A 78 -15.61 5.58 31.97
N LYS A 79 -14.51 4.89 32.26
CA LYS A 79 -13.15 5.43 32.22
C LYS A 79 -12.38 5.08 30.95
N MET A 80 -12.97 4.30 30.04
CA MET A 80 -12.28 3.80 28.85
C MET A 80 -12.47 4.77 27.68
N GLU A 81 -11.37 5.06 26.98
CA GLU A 81 -11.34 5.90 25.78
C GLU A 81 -11.43 5.03 24.53
N MET A 82 -12.57 4.35 24.39
CA MET A 82 -12.81 3.39 23.31
C MET A 82 -14.29 3.41 22.93
N LEU A 83 -14.55 3.42 21.63
CA LEU A 83 -15.88 3.21 21.07
C LEU A 83 -16.18 1.71 21.07
N ILE A 84 -17.25 1.29 21.74
CA ILE A 84 -17.59 -0.11 21.93
C ILE A 84 -18.91 -0.41 21.22
N VAL A 85 -18.92 -1.38 20.30
CA VAL A 85 -20.10 -1.74 19.50
C VAL A 85 -20.56 -3.15 19.85
N LEU A 86 -21.76 -3.28 20.44
CA LEU A 86 -22.28 -4.53 21.03
C LEU A 86 -23.63 -4.92 20.43
N GLY A 87 -23.80 -6.20 20.11
CA GLY A 87 -25.08 -6.73 19.63
C GLY A 87 -26.01 -7.16 20.75
N LEU A 88 -27.29 -6.78 20.66
CA LEU A 88 -28.36 -7.21 21.57
C LEU A 88 -29.76 -7.04 20.95
N PRO A 89 -30.77 -7.80 21.41
CA PRO A 89 -32.15 -7.56 21.02
C PRO A 89 -32.74 -6.41 21.85
N LEU A 90 -33.47 -5.49 21.21
CA LEU A 90 -34.16 -4.39 21.89
C LEU A 90 -35.61 -4.30 21.43
N MET A 91 -36.52 -4.20 22.40
CA MET A 91 -37.89 -3.80 22.14
C MET A 91 -37.92 -2.28 21.96
N ILE A 92 -38.42 -1.83 20.81
CA ILE A 92 -38.59 -0.42 20.48
C ILE A 92 -40.05 -0.24 20.11
N GLU A 93 -40.76 0.55 20.92
CA GLU A 93 -42.23 0.59 20.91
C GLU A 93 -42.79 -0.83 21.10
N ASP A 94 -43.59 -1.32 20.16
CA ASP A 94 -44.26 -2.63 20.24
C ASP A 94 -43.55 -3.73 19.42
N GLU A 95 -42.37 -3.45 18.85
CA GLU A 95 -41.64 -4.37 17.98
C GLU A 95 -40.23 -4.70 18.53
N LEU A 96 -39.72 -5.86 18.13
CA LEU A 96 -38.40 -6.32 18.52
C LEU A 96 -37.40 -6.12 17.38
N TYR A 97 -36.23 -5.59 17.70
CA TYR A 97 -35.18 -5.30 16.73
C TYR A 97 -33.86 -5.97 17.13
N ASN A 98 -33.13 -6.44 16.11
CA ASN A 98 -31.75 -6.87 16.24
C ASN A 98 -30.85 -5.64 16.14
N CYS A 99 -30.19 -5.26 17.23
CA CYS A 99 -29.57 -3.96 17.38
C CYS A 99 -28.08 -4.05 17.71
N ALA A 100 -27.33 -3.06 17.24
CA ALA A 100 -25.99 -2.74 17.70
C ALA A 100 -26.05 -1.47 18.57
N ALA A 101 -25.71 -1.57 19.85
CA ALA A 101 -25.53 -0.43 20.72
C ALA A 101 -24.08 0.09 20.63
N VAL A 102 -23.92 1.40 20.46
CA VAL A 102 -22.61 2.06 20.38
C VAL A 102 -22.36 2.85 21.66
N LEU A 103 -21.30 2.52 22.38
CA LEU A 103 -20.96 3.12 23.67
C LEU A 103 -19.65 3.89 23.62
N LEU A 104 -19.57 4.95 24.42
CA LEU A 104 -18.34 5.70 24.70
C LEU A 104 -18.39 6.25 26.13
N LYS A 105 -17.31 6.05 26.90
CA LYS A 105 -17.18 6.52 28.30
C LYS A 105 -18.44 6.23 29.14
N GLY A 106 -19.00 5.03 28.95
CA GLY A 106 -20.16 4.53 29.68
C GLY A 106 -21.50 5.17 29.35
N LYS A 107 -21.61 5.89 28.24
CA LYS A 107 -22.87 6.36 27.65
C LYS A 107 -23.18 5.58 26.38
N VAL A 108 -24.46 5.30 26.13
CA VAL A 108 -24.92 4.79 24.83
C VAL A 108 -25.10 5.99 23.91
N LEU A 109 -24.24 6.11 22.90
CA LEU A 109 -24.30 7.21 21.93
C LEU A 109 -25.43 7.03 20.92
N GLY A 110 -25.75 5.78 20.58
CA GLY A 110 -26.79 5.45 19.61
C GLY A 110 -27.04 3.96 19.50
N VAL A 111 -28.15 3.61 18.87
CA VAL A 111 -28.56 2.23 18.59
C VAL A 111 -28.82 2.09 17.09
N VAL A 112 -28.17 1.11 16.46
CA VAL A 112 -28.31 0.84 15.03
C VAL A 112 -29.03 -0.50 14.85
N PRO A 113 -30.30 -0.53 14.42
CA PRO A 113 -31.00 -1.76 14.11
C PRO A 113 -30.51 -2.35 12.77
N LYS A 114 -30.61 -3.67 12.61
CA LYS A 114 -30.26 -4.39 11.38
C LYS A 114 -31.19 -3.98 10.24
N SER A 115 -30.63 -3.61 9.09
CA SER A 115 -31.42 -3.06 7.98
C SER A 115 -32.14 -4.16 7.20
N TYR A 116 -31.46 -5.29 6.99
CA TYR A 116 -31.95 -6.42 6.23
C TYR A 116 -32.03 -7.67 7.09
N ILE A 117 -33.26 -8.18 7.27
CA ILE A 117 -33.54 -9.35 8.10
C ILE A 117 -33.67 -10.60 7.20
N PRO A 118 -32.69 -11.54 7.21
CA PRO A 118 -32.74 -12.74 6.39
C PRO A 118 -33.84 -13.70 6.86
N ASN A 119 -34.57 -14.29 5.91
CA ASN A 119 -35.64 -15.26 6.19
C ASN A 119 -35.73 -16.33 5.10
N TYR A 120 -34.58 -16.96 4.83
CA TYR A 120 -34.41 -18.03 3.85
C TYR A 120 -33.39 -19.05 4.35
N ASN A 121 -33.51 -20.29 3.86
CA ASN A 121 -32.65 -21.42 4.22
C ASN A 121 -32.56 -21.62 5.75
N GLU A 122 -31.37 -21.47 6.33
CA GLU A 122 -31.12 -21.61 7.77
C GLU A 122 -31.56 -20.40 8.61
N PHE A 123 -31.87 -19.26 7.98
CA PHE A 123 -32.19 -18.01 8.66
C PHE A 123 -33.70 -17.79 8.76
N TYR A 124 -34.18 -17.54 9.98
CA TYR A 124 -35.60 -17.29 10.29
C TYR A 124 -35.81 -15.95 11.02
N GLU A 125 -34.91 -14.98 10.84
CA GLU A 125 -34.88 -13.80 11.70
C GLU A 125 -36.16 -12.94 11.62
N LYS A 126 -36.87 -12.93 10.48
CA LYS A 126 -38.15 -12.20 10.35
C LYS A 126 -39.25 -12.77 11.24
N ARG A 127 -39.07 -13.97 11.79
CA ARG A 127 -39.97 -14.50 12.81
C ARG A 127 -39.91 -13.65 14.08
N TRP A 128 -38.73 -13.14 14.45
CA TRP A 128 -38.50 -12.49 15.74
C TRP A 128 -38.27 -10.98 15.62
N PHE A 129 -37.64 -10.52 14.54
CA PHE A 129 -37.15 -9.16 14.39
C PHE A 129 -37.82 -8.40 13.24
N ALA A 130 -38.15 -7.14 13.50
CA ALA A 130 -38.57 -6.16 12.51
C ALA A 130 -37.37 -5.60 11.73
N LEU A 131 -37.64 -5.01 10.56
CA LEU A 131 -36.60 -4.36 9.74
C LEU A 131 -36.24 -3.01 10.37
N GLY A 132 -34.95 -2.73 10.56
CA GLY A 132 -34.48 -1.45 11.08
C GLY A 132 -34.82 -0.25 10.20
N THR A 133 -35.12 -0.47 8.92
CA THR A 133 -35.53 0.56 7.96
C THR A 133 -37.00 0.95 8.08
N ASP A 134 -37.82 0.12 8.72
CA ASP A 134 -39.24 0.41 8.98
C ASP A 134 -39.43 1.23 10.28
N LEU A 135 -38.34 1.53 11.00
CA LEU A 135 -38.39 2.23 12.27
C LEU A 135 -38.92 3.66 12.11
N GLY A 136 -40.10 3.93 12.68
CA GLY A 136 -40.79 5.23 12.56
C GLY A 136 -40.29 6.33 13.50
N ILE A 137 -39.32 6.03 14.37
CA ILE A 137 -38.80 6.96 15.39
C ILE A 137 -37.30 7.21 15.23
N GLY A 138 -36.86 8.40 15.61
CA GLY A 138 -35.44 8.77 15.60
C GLY A 138 -34.73 8.63 16.96
N GLU A 139 -35.47 8.50 18.05
CA GLU A 139 -34.92 8.42 19.41
C GLU A 139 -35.72 7.43 20.26
N MET A 140 -35.07 6.72 21.17
CA MET A 140 -35.70 5.85 22.16
C MET A 140 -35.21 6.18 23.57
N THR A 141 -35.97 5.76 24.60
CA THR A 141 -35.49 5.83 25.99
C THR A 141 -34.78 4.52 26.34
N LEU A 142 -33.48 4.57 26.59
CA LEU A 142 -32.66 3.42 26.94
C LEU A 142 -31.81 3.75 28.17
N LEU A 143 -31.85 2.88 29.18
CA LEU A 143 -31.13 3.06 30.46
C LEU A 143 -31.43 4.40 31.18
N GLY A 144 -32.62 4.97 30.95
CA GLY A 144 -33.06 6.24 31.55
C GLY A 144 -32.64 7.48 30.79
N GLU A 145 -32.00 7.35 29.62
CA GLU A 145 -31.58 8.46 28.77
C GLU A 145 -32.24 8.38 27.39
N LYS A 146 -32.41 9.52 26.72
CA LYS A 146 -32.81 9.56 25.31
C LYS A 146 -31.60 9.25 24.44
N VAL A 147 -31.74 8.28 23.56
CA VAL A 147 -30.66 7.78 22.70
C VAL A 147 -31.14 7.76 21.24
N PRO A 148 -30.36 8.31 20.30
CA PRO A 148 -30.64 8.20 18.87
C PRO A 148 -30.73 6.74 18.43
N VAL A 149 -31.72 6.41 17.60
CA VAL A 149 -31.89 5.08 17.02
C VAL A 149 -32.17 5.18 15.53
N GLY A 150 -31.50 4.36 14.71
CA GLY A 150 -31.72 4.28 13.27
C GLY A 150 -30.53 3.73 12.48
N THR A 151 -30.75 3.43 11.20
CA THR A 151 -29.75 2.88 10.27
C THR A 151 -28.86 3.95 9.62
N ASP A 152 -29.15 5.21 9.89
CA ASP A 152 -28.55 6.42 9.30
C ASP A 152 -27.60 7.14 10.28
N LEU A 153 -27.12 6.46 11.32
CA LEU A 153 -26.25 7.05 12.34
C LEU A 153 -24.76 6.97 11.93
N LEU A 154 -24.07 8.10 12.03
CA LEU A 154 -22.62 8.22 11.84
C LEU A 154 -21.96 8.76 13.12
N PHE A 155 -21.09 7.98 13.76
CA PHE A 155 -20.44 8.36 15.02
C PHE A 155 -19.11 9.05 14.73
N GLU A 156 -18.98 10.34 15.10
CA GLU A 156 -17.80 11.17 14.82
C GLU A 156 -17.01 11.46 16.11
N CYS A 157 -15.82 10.86 16.22
CA CYS A 157 -14.86 11.04 17.33
C CYS A 157 -13.59 11.75 16.81
N GLY A 158 -13.74 13.00 16.38
CA GLY A 158 -12.68 13.75 15.69
C GLY A 158 -12.47 13.26 14.25
N GLU A 159 -11.26 12.79 13.92
CA GLU A 159 -10.97 12.23 12.58
C GLU A 159 -11.56 10.83 12.39
N LEU A 160 -11.84 10.10 13.48
CA LEU A 160 -12.45 8.77 13.44
C LEU A 160 -13.96 8.90 13.20
N LYS A 161 -14.45 8.29 12.12
CA LYS A 161 -15.86 8.34 11.70
C LYS A 161 -16.36 6.93 11.47
N VAL A 162 -17.17 6.43 12.40
CA VAL A 162 -17.60 5.04 12.46
C VAL A 162 -19.04 4.91 11.98
N GLY A 163 -19.25 4.11 10.93
CA GLY A 163 -20.55 3.56 10.57
C GLY A 163 -20.69 2.13 11.10
N VAL A 164 -21.92 1.71 11.37
CA VAL A 164 -22.22 0.36 11.87
C VAL A 164 -23.26 -0.28 10.95
N GLU A 165 -23.07 -1.55 10.63
CA GLU A 165 -24.06 -2.39 9.96
C GLU A 165 -24.03 -3.81 10.55
N ILE A 166 -25.05 -4.63 10.30
CA ILE A 166 -25.19 -5.93 10.97
C ILE A 166 -25.36 -7.05 9.94
N CYS A 167 -24.42 -7.98 9.95
CA CYS A 167 -24.42 -9.22 9.18
C CYS A 167 -24.91 -9.02 7.75
N GLU A 168 -26.08 -9.61 7.43
CA GLU A 168 -26.74 -9.62 6.11
C GLU A 168 -26.72 -8.28 5.38
N ASP A 169 -26.68 -7.16 6.11
CA ASP A 169 -26.52 -5.82 5.55
C ASP A 169 -25.42 -5.75 4.47
N VAL A 170 -24.24 -6.34 4.69
CA VAL A 170 -23.13 -6.32 3.71
C VAL A 170 -23.31 -7.28 2.53
N TRP A 171 -24.18 -8.28 2.64
CA TRP A 171 -24.47 -9.23 1.55
C TRP A 171 -25.39 -8.64 0.49
N THR A 172 -26.06 -7.52 0.81
CA THR A 172 -27.00 -6.88 -0.11
C THR A 172 -26.31 -6.17 -1.27
N PRO A 173 -27.00 -5.95 -2.41
CA PRO A 173 -26.44 -5.22 -3.55
C PRO A 173 -26.01 -3.79 -3.22
N ILE A 174 -26.73 -3.12 -2.31
CA ILE A 174 -26.45 -1.77 -1.84
C ILE A 174 -26.46 -1.80 -0.30
N PRO A 175 -25.32 -2.13 0.34
CA PRO A 175 -25.25 -2.22 1.78
C PRO A 175 -25.24 -0.82 2.43
N PRO A 176 -25.72 -0.67 3.68
CA PRO A 176 -25.70 0.60 4.43
C PRO A 176 -24.31 1.25 4.46
N SER A 177 -23.24 0.46 4.57
CA SER A 177 -21.85 0.92 4.51
C SER A 177 -21.51 1.71 3.24
N SER A 178 -22.18 1.47 2.12
CA SER A 178 -22.00 2.27 0.90
C SER A 178 -22.45 3.72 1.11
N LEU A 179 -23.60 3.91 1.76
CA LEU A 179 -24.15 5.25 2.03
C LEU A 179 -23.40 5.93 3.18
N LEU A 180 -23.11 5.20 4.26
CA LEU A 180 -22.38 5.73 5.41
C LEU A 180 -20.98 6.23 5.04
N THR A 181 -20.26 5.52 4.15
CA THR A 181 -18.93 5.95 3.69
C THR A 181 -19.00 7.17 2.79
N LEU A 182 -19.96 7.24 1.87
CA LEU A 182 -20.23 8.46 1.09
C LEU A 182 -20.58 9.65 2.00
N ALA A 183 -21.26 9.40 3.12
CA ALA A 183 -21.58 10.43 4.10
C ALA A 183 -20.37 10.89 4.94
N GLY A 184 -19.36 10.03 5.08
CA GLY A 184 -18.07 10.38 5.68
C GLY A 184 -17.40 9.27 6.48
N ALA A 185 -18.06 8.14 6.75
CA ALA A 185 -17.47 7.04 7.52
C ALA A 185 -16.14 6.60 6.90
N ASN A 186 -15.11 6.47 7.74
CA ASN A 186 -13.79 5.93 7.34
C ASN A 186 -13.51 4.57 8.01
N VAL A 187 -14.30 4.19 9.01
CA VAL A 187 -14.37 2.85 9.58
C VAL A 187 -15.81 2.35 9.51
N ILE A 188 -16.00 1.11 9.08
CA ILE A 188 -17.26 0.38 9.20
C ILE A 188 -17.08 -0.78 10.17
N VAL A 189 -18.00 -0.93 11.13
CA VAL A 189 -18.07 -2.09 12.01
C VAL A 189 -19.24 -2.95 11.60
N ASN A 190 -18.97 -4.21 11.28
CA ASN A 190 -19.97 -5.22 10.96
C ASN A 190 -20.00 -6.30 12.04
N LEU A 191 -21.13 -6.35 12.73
CA LEU A 191 -21.44 -7.35 13.74
C LEU A 191 -22.15 -8.50 13.03
N SER A 192 -21.60 -9.71 13.11
CA SER A 192 -22.11 -10.85 12.35
C SER A 192 -22.37 -12.06 13.22
N ALA A 193 -23.36 -12.85 12.85
CA ALA A 193 -23.50 -14.25 13.18
C ALA A 193 -23.65 -15.05 11.87
N SER A 194 -22.60 -15.06 11.07
CA SER A 194 -22.54 -15.92 9.88
C SER A 194 -22.09 -17.31 10.30
N ASN A 195 -22.99 -18.29 10.20
CA ASN A 195 -22.64 -19.71 10.26
C ASN A 195 -21.51 -20.04 9.28
N GLU A 196 -20.76 -21.09 9.61
CA GLU A 196 -19.66 -21.62 8.81
C GLU A 196 -20.12 -22.86 8.04
N ILE A 197 -19.79 -22.87 6.76
CA ILE A 197 -19.95 -24.00 5.84
C ILE A 197 -18.71 -24.08 4.95
N ILE A 198 -18.57 -25.17 4.19
CA ILE A 198 -17.43 -25.36 3.28
C ILE A 198 -17.26 -24.13 2.37
N ALA A 199 -16.02 -23.64 2.27
CA ALA A 199 -15.60 -22.50 1.46
C ALA A 199 -16.17 -21.11 1.83
N LYS A 200 -17.09 -20.99 2.80
CA LYS A 200 -17.71 -19.69 3.16
C LYS A 200 -16.72 -18.71 3.80
N ARG A 201 -15.67 -19.19 4.46
CA ARG A 201 -14.55 -18.33 4.92
C ARG A 201 -13.94 -17.50 3.79
N ASN A 202 -13.61 -18.13 2.65
CA ASN A 202 -13.04 -17.42 1.50
C ASN A 202 -14.04 -16.46 0.85
N TYR A 203 -15.31 -16.85 0.77
CA TYR A 203 -16.38 -15.96 0.30
C TYR A 203 -16.48 -14.70 1.17
N ARG A 204 -16.48 -14.84 2.50
CA ARG A 204 -16.48 -13.71 3.45
C ARG A 204 -15.26 -12.83 3.26
N ARG A 205 -14.06 -13.41 3.11
CA ARG A 205 -12.82 -12.65 2.82
C ARG A 205 -12.96 -11.79 1.57
N GLN A 206 -13.51 -12.36 0.48
CA GLN A 206 -13.72 -11.64 -0.78
C GLN A 206 -14.75 -10.51 -0.62
N LEU A 207 -15.88 -10.78 0.04
CA LEU A 207 -16.93 -9.79 0.28
C LEU A 207 -16.41 -8.58 1.07
N ILE A 208 -15.73 -8.83 2.20
CA ILE A 208 -15.18 -7.76 3.04
C ILE A 208 -14.03 -7.01 2.37
N SER A 209 -13.14 -7.72 1.69
CA SER A 209 -12.07 -7.11 0.88
C SER A 209 -12.67 -6.19 -0.19
N GLN A 210 -13.62 -6.69 -1.00
CA GLN A 210 -14.23 -5.89 -2.05
C GLN A 210 -15.00 -4.69 -1.50
N GLN A 211 -15.76 -4.88 -0.41
CA GLN A 211 -16.53 -3.78 0.16
C GLN A 211 -15.62 -2.68 0.70
N SER A 212 -14.58 -3.03 1.48
CA SER A 212 -13.60 -2.05 1.97
C SER A 212 -12.85 -1.32 0.84
N ALA A 213 -12.54 -2.01 -0.26
CA ALA A 213 -11.89 -1.42 -1.44
C ALA A 213 -12.82 -0.42 -2.15
N ARG A 214 -14.06 -0.83 -2.41
CA ARG A 214 -15.04 -0.02 -3.15
C ARG A 214 -15.41 1.25 -2.40
N THR A 215 -15.51 1.19 -1.07
CA THR A 215 -15.88 2.32 -0.22
C THR A 215 -14.69 3.09 0.34
N LEU A 216 -13.45 2.71 -0.04
CA LEU A 216 -12.20 3.32 0.42
C LEU A 216 -12.20 3.53 1.94
N CYS A 217 -12.56 2.50 2.69
CA CYS A 217 -12.66 2.54 4.15
C CYS A 217 -11.87 1.41 4.82
N ALA A 218 -11.70 1.52 6.13
CA ALA A 218 -11.39 0.37 6.96
C ALA A 218 -12.67 -0.37 7.34
N TYR A 219 -12.59 -1.68 7.45
CA TYR A 219 -13.73 -2.54 7.69
C TYR A 219 -13.40 -3.55 8.78
N LEU A 220 -14.13 -3.50 9.88
CA LEU A 220 -14.00 -4.34 11.06
C LEU A 220 -15.17 -5.33 11.07
N TYR A 221 -14.92 -6.57 10.64
CA TYR A 221 -15.92 -7.65 10.60
C TYR A 221 -15.68 -8.62 11.75
N VAL A 222 -16.73 -8.94 12.51
CA VAL A 222 -16.65 -9.84 13.67
C VAL A 222 -17.82 -10.81 13.66
N SER A 223 -17.55 -12.11 13.47
CA SER A 223 -18.59 -13.15 13.46
C SER A 223 -18.66 -13.90 14.79
N ALA A 224 -19.84 -14.39 15.14
CA ALA A 224 -20.06 -15.26 16.31
C ALA A 224 -19.11 -16.46 16.33
N GLY A 225 -18.70 -16.86 17.55
CA GLY A 225 -17.75 -17.93 17.84
C GLY A 225 -18.40 -19.32 17.93
N ALA A 226 -17.56 -20.33 18.15
CA ALA A 226 -17.96 -21.75 18.14
C ALA A 226 -18.92 -22.19 19.26
N GLU A 227 -19.22 -21.32 20.23
CA GLU A 227 -20.03 -21.64 21.42
C GLU A 227 -21.52 -21.24 21.28
N GLU A 228 -21.94 -20.77 20.11
CA GLU A 228 -23.36 -20.67 19.76
C GLU A 228 -24.03 -22.07 19.71
N SER A 229 -25.37 -22.10 19.72
CA SER A 229 -26.13 -23.35 19.67
C SER A 229 -25.83 -24.13 18.40
N THR A 230 -25.46 -25.39 18.59
CA THR A 230 -25.17 -26.36 17.52
C THR A 230 -26.37 -27.23 17.16
N THR A 231 -27.59 -26.76 17.49
CA THR A 231 -28.82 -27.48 17.12
C THR A 231 -28.85 -27.78 15.63
N ASP A 232 -28.49 -26.79 14.79
CA ASP A 232 -28.44 -26.94 13.33
C ASP A 232 -27.23 -26.28 12.66
N LEU A 233 -26.45 -25.45 13.37
CA LEU A 233 -25.42 -24.59 12.78
C LEU A 233 -24.09 -24.62 13.56
N VAL A 234 -23.00 -24.34 12.88
CA VAL A 234 -21.68 -24.10 13.49
C VAL A 234 -21.24 -22.70 13.12
N PHE A 235 -20.65 -21.99 14.08
CA PHE A 235 -20.09 -20.65 13.86
C PHE A 235 -18.58 -20.71 14.10
N SER A 236 -17.81 -20.03 13.26
CA SER A 236 -16.36 -20.20 13.22
C SER A 236 -15.59 -19.23 14.12
N GLY A 237 -16.22 -18.14 14.57
CA GLY A 237 -15.49 -16.99 15.10
C GLY A 237 -14.56 -16.43 14.02
N HIS A 238 -15.07 -16.15 12.81
CA HIS A 238 -14.23 -15.53 11.77
C HIS A 238 -14.27 -14.02 11.95
N SER A 239 -13.09 -13.41 12.08
CA SER A 239 -12.95 -11.97 12.21
C SER A 239 -11.92 -11.43 11.23
N LEU A 240 -12.22 -10.29 10.62
CA LEU A 240 -11.38 -9.65 9.61
C LEU A 240 -11.26 -8.15 9.92
N ILE A 241 -10.04 -7.64 9.86
CA ILE A 241 -9.78 -6.21 9.79
C ILE A 241 -9.20 -5.93 8.41
N ALA A 242 -9.94 -5.19 7.58
CA ALA A 242 -9.53 -4.82 6.23
C ALA A 242 -9.33 -3.30 6.10
N GLU A 243 -8.44 -2.90 5.19
CA GLU A 243 -8.17 -1.50 4.83
C GLU A 243 -8.06 -1.40 3.31
N ASN A 244 -9.03 -0.73 2.68
CA ASN A 244 -9.03 -0.48 1.24
C ASN A 244 -8.68 -1.73 0.39
N GLY A 245 -9.36 -2.85 0.65
CA GLY A 245 -9.17 -4.12 -0.05
C GLY A 245 -8.11 -5.04 0.52
N ALA A 246 -7.16 -4.54 1.31
CA ALA A 246 -6.15 -5.38 1.95
C ALA A 246 -6.68 -5.93 3.27
N ILE A 247 -6.57 -7.25 3.48
CA ILE A 247 -6.79 -7.84 4.80
C ILE A 247 -5.55 -7.56 5.65
N ILE A 248 -5.71 -6.74 6.68
CA ILE A 248 -4.64 -6.34 7.60
C ILE A 248 -4.46 -7.40 8.69
N LYS A 249 -5.57 -7.92 9.22
CA LYS A 249 -5.56 -8.98 10.24
C LYS A 249 -6.76 -9.90 10.06
N GLU A 250 -6.55 -11.18 10.34
CA GLU A 250 -7.54 -12.26 10.33
C GLU A 250 -7.15 -13.24 11.45
N ASN A 251 -8.12 -13.91 12.08
CA ASN A 251 -7.81 -15.00 13.00
C ASN A 251 -7.20 -16.19 12.27
N GLU A 252 -6.27 -16.90 12.90
CA GLU A 252 -5.54 -17.99 12.23
C GLU A 252 -6.34 -19.29 12.20
N LYS A 253 -7.08 -19.58 13.27
CA LYS A 253 -7.85 -20.82 13.39
C LYS A 253 -9.13 -20.75 12.57
N LEU A 254 -9.53 -21.89 12.01
CA LEU A 254 -10.81 -22.00 11.31
C LEU A 254 -11.99 -21.89 12.28
N ILE A 255 -11.94 -22.61 13.41
CA ILE A 255 -12.95 -22.59 14.47
C ILE A 255 -12.29 -22.00 15.71
N ASP A 256 -12.80 -20.87 16.19
CA ASP A 256 -12.15 -20.09 17.24
C ASP A 256 -13.18 -19.38 18.15
N THR A 257 -12.77 -19.05 19.37
CA THR A 257 -13.55 -18.30 20.38
C THR A 257 -12.62 -17.71 21.44
N ASP A 258 -13.12 -16.80 22.28
CA ASP A 258 -12.41 -16.15 23.38
C ASP A 258 -11.11 -15.44 22.98
N TYR A 259 -11.17 -14.57 21.96
CA TYR A 259 -10.00 -13.82 21.48
C TYR A 259 -10.30 -12.35 21.13
N VAL A 260 -9.23 -11.53 21.08
CA VAL A 260 -9.21 -10.20 20.44
C VAL A 260 -8.18 -10.19 19.32
N LEU A 261 -8.58 -9.76 18.13
CA LEU A 261 -7.67 -9.36 17.06
C LEU A 261 -7.54 -7.85 17.06
N VAL A 262 -6.31 -7.35 17.00
CA VAL A 262 -6.02 -5.91 17.02
C VAL A 262 -5.17 -5.53 15.81
N ALA A 263 -5.47 -4.39 15.18
CA ALA A 263 -4.69 -3.85 14.09
C ALA A 263 -4.68 -2.31 14.08
N ASP A 264 -3.55 -1.74 13.67
CA ASP A 264 -3.42 -0.31 13.38
C ASP A 264 -3.84 -0.02 11.93
N ILE A 265 -4.69 0.98 11.77
CA ILE A 265 -5.27 1.44 10.50
C ILE A 265 -4.86 2.88 10.24
N ASP A 266 -4.49 3.21 9.00
CA ASP A 266 -4.10 4.56 8.60
C ASP A 266 -5.29 5.32 7.97
N LEU A 267 -5.98 6.13 8.78
CA LEU A 267 -7.12 6.92 8.30
C LEU A 267 -6.70 8.01 7.30
N GLU A 268 -5.48 8.55 7.43
CA GLU A 268 -4.97 9.52 6.48
C GLU A 268 -4.75 8.85 5.12
N ARG A 269 -4.24 7.61 5.07
CA ARG A 269 -4.13 6.84 3.82
C ARG A 269 -5.46 6.77 3.06
N LEU A 270 -6.53 6.41 3.78
CA LEU A 270 -7.89 6.35 3.22
C LEU A 270 -8.36 7.72 2.72
N GLN A 271 -8.10 8.78 3.50
CA GLN A 271 -8.42 10.15 3.13
C GLN A 271 -7.69 10.58 1.84
N LYS A 272 -6.40 10.26 1.69
CA LYS A 272 -5.60 10.63 0.51
C LYS A 272 -6.08 9.92 -0.75
N ASP A 273 -6.47 8.65 -0.63
CA ASP A 273 -7.10 7.91 -1.74
C ASP A 273 -8.45 8.54 -2.14
N ARG A 274 -9.28 8.93 -1.16
CA ARG A 274 -10.54 9.66 -1.42
C ARG A 274 -10.34 11.03 -2.07
N ILE A 275 -9.27 11.76 -1.71
CA ILE A 275 -8.93 13.06 -2.31
C ILE A 275 -8.53 12.90 -3.80
N LYS A 276 -7.77 11.85 -4.12
CA LYS A 276 -7.29 11.56 -5.47
C LYS A 276 -8.39 10.95 -6.36
N GLY A 277 -9.21 10.06 -5.80
CA GLY A 277 -10.31 9.40 -6.50
C GLY A 277 -11.50 10.34 -6.73
N LYS A 278 -11.45 11.15 -7.79
CA LYS A 278 -12.53 12.13 -8.08
C LYS A 278 -13.91 11.48 -8.25
N SER A 279 -13.96 10.28 -8.82
CA SER A 279 -15.19 9.49 -8.94
C SER A 279 -15.84 9.12 -7.59
N TYR A 280 -15.06 8.99 -6.52
CA TYR A 280 -15.60 8.85 -5.15
C TYR A 280 -16.32 10.13 -4.73
N GLY A 281 -15.68 11.28 -4.94
CA GLY A 281 -16.26 12.60 -4.66
C GLY A 281 -17.49 12.89 -5.52
N ASP A 282 -17.51 12.46 -6.77
CA ASP A 282 -18.65 12.61 -7.67
C ASP A 282 -19.83 11.73 -7.23
N SER A 283 -19.55 10.48 -6.81
CA SER A 283 -20.57 9.59 -6.23
C SER A 283 -21.20 10.20 -4.98
N ARG A 284 -20.39 10.79 -4.10
CA ARG A 284 -20.89 11.50 -2.91
C ARG A 284 -21.84 12.65 -3.28
N LYS A 285 -21.51 13.44 -4.30
CA LYS A 285 -22.35 14.56 -4.77
C LYS A 285 -23.62 14.09 -5.47
N LEU A 286 -23.58 12.93 -6.12
CA LEU A 286 -24.72 12.37 -6.83
C LEU A 286 -25.77 11.81 -5.86
N PHE A 287 -25.33 11.06 -4.85
CA PHE A 287 -26.25 10.36 -3.94
C PHE A 287 -26.60 11.16 -2.68
N MET A 288 -25.70 12.03 -2.19
CA MET A 288 -25.91 12.90 -1.01
C MET A 288 -26.68 12.23 0.13
N PRO A 289 -26.19 11.10 0.68
CA PRO A 289 -26.93 10.37 1.70
C PRO A 289 -27.19 11.24 2.94
N GLU A 290 -28.44 11.28 3.37
CA GLU A 290 -28.83 11.89 4.63
C GLU A 290 -28.44 10.95 5.77
N VAL A 291 -27.59 11.43 6.67
CA VAL A 291 -27.17 10.71 7.88
C VAL A 291 -27.20 11.65 9.07
N ARG A 292 -27.59 11.12 10.23
CA ARG A 292 -27.49 11.83 11.51
C ARG A 292 -26.11 11.63 12.11
N ARG A 293 -25.44 12.74 12.38
CA ARG A 293 -24.09 12.75 12.96
C ARG A 293 -24.18 12.77 14.47
N ILE A 294 -23.59 11.77 15.10
CA ILE A 294 -23.55 11.63 16.54
C ILE A 294 -22.14 11.98 17.00
N GLU A 295 -22.01 13.12 17.66
CA GLU A 295 -20.72 13.60 18.17
C GLU A 295 -20.31 12.79 19.41
N GLY A 296 -19.11 12.20 19.33
CA GLY A 296 -18.42 11.58 20.45
C GLY A 296 -17.16 12.38 20.81
N GLU A 297 -16.61 12.12 21.99
CA GLU A 297 -15.33 12.70 22.37
C GLU A 297 -14.21 12.22 21.43
N THR A 298 -13.27 13.10 21.10
CA THR A 298 -12.11 12.76 20.26
C THR A 298 -11.26 11.69 20.94
N LEU A 299 -11.04 10.58 20.22
CA LEU A 299 -10.21 9.48 20.70
C LEU A 299 -8.77 9.68 20.23
N SER A 300 -7.84 9.77 21.17
CA SER A 300 -6.41 9.81 20.87
C SER A 300 -5.86 8.40 20.63
N TYR A 301 -4.85 8.30 19.77
CA TYR A 301 -4.12 7.05 19.59
C TYR A 301 -3.39 6.67 20.90
N ARG A 302 -3.48 5.40 21.31
CA ARG A 302 -2.89 4.88 22.55
C ARG A 302 -1.98 3.68 22.29
N GLY A 303 -0.98 3.51 23.15
CA GLY A 303 -0.04 2.40 23.10
C GLY A 303 1.01 2.52 21.99
N THR A 304 1.64 1.40 21.65
CA THR A 304 2.68 1.34 20.61
C THR A 304 2.07 0.90 19.28
N PHE A 305 2.60 1.43 18.17
CA PHE A 305 2.29 0.96 16.82
C PHE A 305 2.84 -0.46 16.62
N LYS A 306 1.94 -1.38 16.27
CA LYS A 306 2.22 -2.80 16.02
C LYS A 306 2.05 -3.16 14.54
N GLY A 307 1.60 -2.23 13.71
CA GLY A 307 1.51 -2.42 12.26
C GLY A 307 2.88 -2.73 11.63
N ARG A 308 2.86 -3.55 10.57
CA ARG A 308 4.06 -3.88 9.79
C ARG A 308 4.21 -2.90 8.64
N ILE A 309 5.33 -2.19 8.58
CA ILE A 309 5.68 -1.31 7.46
C ILE A 309 6.71 -1.99 6.57
N ALA A 310 6.42 -2.04 5.26
CA ALA A 310 7.30 -2.60 4.25
C ALA A 310 8.55 -1.73 4.05
N ARG A 311 9.76 -2.28 4.24
CA ARG A 311 11.03 -1.59 3.90
C ARG A 311 11.15 -1.26 2.41
N LYS A 312 10.64 -2.15 1.56
CA LYS A 312 10.64 -2.01 0.10
C LYS A 312 9.20 -1.94 -0.40
N PRO A 313 8.50 -0.80 -0.31
CA PRO A 313 7.07 -0.72 -0.62
C PRO A 313 6.73 -1.00 -2.09
N PHE A 314 7.71 -0.91 -3.00
CA PHE A 314 7.56 -1.29 -4.40
C PHE A 314 7.79 -2.80 -4.66
N VAL A 315 8.32 -3.54 -3.69
CA VAL A 315 8.65 -4.96 -3.84
C VAL A 315 7.65 -5.82 -3.05
N PRO A 316 6.94 -6.76 -3.71
CA PRO A 316 6.03 -7.67 -3.03
C PRO A 316 6.73 -8.53 -1.97
N HIS A 317 6.08 -8.74 -0.82
CA HIS A 317 6.68 -9.45 0.32
C HIS A 317 6.77 -10.97 0.16
N ALA A 318 5.71 -11.64 -0.32
CA ALA A 318 5.69 -13.10 -0.40
C ALA A 318 6.41 -13.59 -1.67
N ALA A 319 7.34 -14.53 -1.53
CA ALA A 319 8.23 -14.98 -2.61
C ALA A 319 7.48 -15.46 -3.88
N GLU A 320 6.46 -16.31 -3.73
CA GLU A 320 5.66 -16.79 -4.87
C GLU A 320 4.89 -15.65 -5.56
N THR A 321 4.35 -14.70 -4.79
CA THR A 321 3.71 -13.51 -5.36
C THR A 321 4.70 -12.53 -5.98
N ARG A 322 5.96 -12.53 -5.52
CA ARG A 322 7.01 -11.64 -6.00
C ARG A 322 7.48 -12.06 -7.39
N ASP A 323 7.79 -13.34 -7.58
CA ASP A 323 8.29 -13.85 -8.86
C ASP A 323 7.21 -13.67 -9.96
N LYS A 324 5.95 -14.02 -9.67
CA LYS A 324 4.83 -13.78 -10.58
C LYS A 324 4.65 -12.30 -10.93
N ARG A 325 4.68 -11.40 -9.93
CA ARG A 325 4.57 -9.96 -10.18
C ARG A 325 5.76 -9.42 -10.96
N CYS A 326 6.97 -9.93 -10.73
CA CYS A 326 8.15 -9.55 -11.51
C CYS A 326 7.98 -9.93 -12.99
N GLU A 327 7.44 -11.12 -13.27
CA GLU A 327 7.11 -11.54 -14.63
C GLU A 327 6.03 -10.67 -15.28
N ASP A 328 4.97 -10.30 -14.53
CA ASP A 328 3.93 -9.37 -15.02
C ASP A 328 4.53 -8.00 -15.36
N ILE A 329 5.40 -7.46 -14.49
CA ILE A 329 6.08 -6.17 -14.66
C ILE A 329 6.99 -6.21 -15.89
N PHE A 330 7.79 -7.27 -16.05
CA PHE A 330 8.64 -7.46 -17.23
C PHE A 330 7.80 -7.54 -18.51
N SER A 331 6.69 -8.26 -18.49
CA SER A 331 5.76 -8.38 -19.63
C SER A 331 5.18 -7.02 -20.03
N LEU A 332 4.89 -6.13 -19.07
CA LEU A 332 4.43 -4.76 -19.35
C LEU A 332 5.52 -3.90 -20.01
N GLN A 333 6.80 -4.05 -19.60
CA GLN A 333 7.93 -3.40 -20.28
C GLN A 333 8.06 -3.84 -21.73
N VAL A 334 8.01 -5.16 -21.96
CA VAL A 334 8.07 -5.79 -23.28
C VAL A 334 6.92 -5.32 -24.15
N ALA A 335 5.69 -5.36 -23.67
CA ALA A 335 4.52 -4.90 -24.42
C ALA A 335 4.64 -3.43 -24.86
N GLY A 336 5.12 -2.56 -23.96
CA GLY A 336 5.35 -1.14 -24.25
C GLY A 336 6.36 -0.91 -25.38
N LEU A 337 7.54 -1.53 -25.28
CA LEU A 337 8.58 -1.39 -26.31
C LEU A 337 8.16 -2.07 -27.63
N LYS A 338 7.54 -3.26 -27.57
CA LYS A 338 6.99 -3.98 -28.73
C LYS A 338 6.04 -3.11 -29.53
N LYS A 339 5.10 -2.44 -28.85
CA LYS A 339 4.16 -1.53 -29.51
C LYS A 339 4.88 -0.36 -30.17
N ARG A 340 5.86 0.24 -29.48
CA ARG A 340 6.61 1.39 -30.02
C ARG A 340 7.40 1.02 -31.28
N LEU A 341 8.19 -0.05 -31.25
CA LEU A 341 8.97 -0.51 -32.41
C LEU A 341 8.07 -0.91 -33.59
N SER A 342 6.97 -1.62 -33.31
CA SER A 342 6.02 -2.01 -34.36
C SER A 342 5.34 -0.79 -35.01
N HIS A 343 5.03 0.24 -34.22
CA HIS A 343 4.38 1.45 -34.73
C HIS A 343 5.29 2.29 -35.62
N THR A 344 6.56 2.43 -35.25
CA THR A 344 7.53 3.22 -36.03
C THR A 344 8.12 2.45 -37.20
N GLY A 345 7.89 1.12 -37.29
CA GLY A 345 8.54 0.25 -38.27
C GLY A 345 10.04 0.07 -38.01
N SER A 346 10.55 0.53 -36.86
CA SER A 346 11.96 0.43 -36.49
C SER A 346 12.30 -1.02 -36.16
N LYS A 347 13.10 -1.66 -37.02
CA LYS A 347 13.64 -3.01 -36.80
C LYS A 347 14.99 -3.00 -36.07
N ARG A 348 15.38 -1.86 -35.47
CA ARG A 348 16.60 -1.75 -34.68
C ARG A 348 16.37 -1.06 -33.34
N ALA A 349 16.79 -1.71 -32.27
CA ALA A 349 16.80 -1.17 -30.91
C ALA A 349 18.25 -0.92 -30.49
N ILE A 350 18.61 0.35 -30.31
CA ILE A 350 19.98 0.78 -29.94
C ILE A 350 20.03 1.02 -28.43
N ILE A 351 20.96 0.37 -27.74
CA ILE A 351 21.03 0.42 -26.27
C ILE A 351 22.48 0.60 -25.83
N GLY A 352 22.73 1.56 -24.94
CA GLY A 352 24.02 1.68 -24.26
C GLY A 352 24.13 0.62 -23.16
N ILE A 353 25.12 -0.26 -23.24
CA ILE A 353 25.33 -1.34 -22.25
C ILE A 353 26.55 -1.02 -21.41
N SER A 354 26.32 -0.70 -20.14
CA SER A 354 27.36 -0.42 -19.16
C SER A 354 27.79 -1.63 -18.35
N GLY A 355 27.01 -2.72 -18.37
CA GLY A 355 27.18 -3.86 -17.44
C GLY A 355 26.49 -3.64 -16.08
N GLY A 356 25.84 -2.48 -15.89
CA GLY A 356 24.98 -2.21 -14.74
C GLY A 356 23.59 -2.83 -14.86
N LEU A 357 22.83 -2.80 -13.76
CA LEU A 357 21.51 -3.44 -13.65
C LEU A 357 20.46 -2.87 -14.61
N ASP A 358 20.40 -1.55 -14.79
CA ASP A 358 19.29 -0.94 -15.54
C ASP A 358 19.46 -1.12 -17.04
N SER A 359 20.69 -1.00 -17.55
CA SER A 359 21.01 -1.30 -18.95
C SER A 359 20.85 -2.79 -19.26
N THR A 360 21.18 -3.66 -18.31
CA THR A 360 20.92 -5.11 -18.38
C THR A 360 19.42 -5.40 -18.49
N LEU A 361 18.58 -4.81 -17.62
CA LEU A 361 17.13 -4.99 -17.69
C LEU A 361 16.56 -4.50 -19.03
N ALA A 362 16.96 -3.31 -19.48
CA ALA A 362 16.51 -2.77 -20.75
C ALA A 362 16.90 -3.65 -21.95
N LEU A 363 18.10 -4.24 -21.91
CA LEU A 363 18.57 -5.19 -22.92
C LEU A 363 17.71 -6.47 -22.94
N LEU A 364 17.43 -7.06 -21.77
CA LEU A 364 16.58 -8.24 -21.67
C LEU A 364 15.17 -7.96 -22.22
N VAL A 365 14.60 -6.79 -21.92
CA VAL A 365 13.32 -6.35 -22.49
C VAL A 365 13.40 -6.28 -24.02
N ALA A 366 14.43 -5.64 -24.58
CA ALA A 366 14.57 -5.53 -26.03
C ALA A 366 14.75 -6.88 -26.72
N VAL A 367 15.54 -7.79 -26.15
CA VAL A 367 15.70 -9.15 -26.68
C VAL A 367 14.37 -9.90 -26.68
N GLN A 368 13.62 -9.85 -25.58
CA GLN A 368 12.30 -10.49 -25.53
C GLN A 368 11.34 -9.91 -26.58
N VAL A 369 11.36 -8.59 -26.81
CA VAL A 369 10.52 -7.97 -27.85
C VAL A 369 10.83 -8.54 -29.24
N PHE A 370 12.10 -8.75 -29.55
CA PHE A 370 12.51 -9.31 -30.84
C PHE A 370 12.08 -10.78 -30.97
N ASP A 371 12.25 -11.58 -29.92
CA ASP A 371 11.77 -12.96 -29.87
C ASP A 371 10.24 -13.03 -30.09
N ASP A 372 9.49 -12.19 -29.37
CA ASP A 372 8.04 -12.07 -29.42
C ASP A 372 7.49 -11.60 -30.77
N LEU A 373 8.34 -10.96 -31.60
CA LEU A 373 8.01 -10.50 -32.95
C LEU A 373 8.54 -11.46 -34.04
N GLY A 374 9.30 -12.49 -33.66
CA GLY A 374 10.01 -13.35 -34.60
C GLY A 374 11.06 -12.60 -35.43
N TRP A 375 11.60 -11.50 -34.90
CA TRP A 375 12.64 -10.72 -35.55
C TRP A 375 14.02 -11.24 -35.18
N ASP A 376 14.99 -11.07 -36.09
CA ASP A 376 16.37 -11.43 -35.81
C ASP A 376 16.93 -10.56 -34.68
N ARG A 377 17.41 -11.19 -33.60
CA ARG A 377 18.06 -10.54 -32.46
C ARG A 377 19.24 -9.65 -32.87
N LYS A 378 19.82 -9.82 -34.07
CA LYS A 378 20.80 -8.88 -34.63
C LYS A 378 20.27 -7.46 -34.84
N GLY A 379 18.96 -7.24 -34.85
CA GLY A 379 18.39 -5.89 -34.80
C GLY A 379 18.50 -5.22 -33.43
N VAL A 380 18.76 -5.96 -32.36
CA VAL A 380 19.19 -5.36 -31.08
C VAL A 380 20.67 -5.02 -31.20
N VAL A 381 21.00 -3.74 -31.04
CA VAL A 381 22.37 -3.21 -31.16
C VAL A 381 22.81 -2.70 -29.80
N GLY A 382 23.55 -3.53 -29.07
CA GLY A 382 24.20 -3.16 -27.82
C GLY A 382 25.51 -2.42 -28.10
N VAL A 383 25.68 -1.27 -27.48
CA VAL A 383 26.87 -0.42 -27.64
C VAL A 383 27.52 -0.22 -26.27
N THR A 384 28.70 -0.79 -26.08
CA THR A 384 29.55 -0.45 -24.93
C THR A 384 30.46 0.73 -25.29
N MET A 385 30.61 1.68 -24.38
CA MET A 385 31.25 2.97 -24.62
C MET A 385 32.25 3.29 -23.48
N PRO A 386 33.39 2.60 -23.44
CA PRO A 386 34.35 2.73 -22.36
C PRO A 386 34.92 4.15 -22.29
N GLY A 387 34.96 4.68 -21.06
CA GLY A 387 35.47 6.02 -20.73
C GLY A 387 36.67 5.94 -19.79
N PHE A 388 36.86 6.95 -18.95
CA PHE A 388 38.01 7.03 -18.05
C PHE A 388 37.84 6.18 -16.77
N GLY A 389 36.61 5.82 -16.41
CA GLY A 389 36.26 5.10 -15.17
C GLY A 389 35.72 3.69 -15.38
N THR A 390 35.79 3.13 -16.59
CA THR A 390 35.27 1.80 -16.90
C THR A 390 36.12 0.72 -16.22
N THR A 391 35.47 -0.22 -15.52
CA THR A 391 36.13 -1.33 -14.82
C THR A 391 36.11 -2.62 -15.65
N ASP A 392 37.11 -3.48 -15.46
CA ASP A 392 37.22 -4.74 -16.21
C ASP A 392 36.00 -5.66 -15.99
N ARG A 393 35.46 -5.72 -14.77
CA ARG A 393 34.33 -6.62 -14.44
C ARG A 393 33.04 -6.23 -15.15
N THR A 394 32.63 -4.97 -15.06
CA THR A 394 31.39 -4.49 -15.68
C THR A 394 31.47 -4.49 -17.20
N TYR A 395 32.65 -4.18 -17.72
CA TYR A 395 32.95 -4.28 -19.14
C TYR A 395 32.85 -5.72 -19.66
N GLU A 396 33.47 -6.69 -19.00
CA GLU A 396 33.39 -8.10 -19.40
C GLU A 396 31.96 -8.64 -19.30
N ASN A 397 31.22 -8.29 -18.23
CA ASN A 397 29.81 -8.65 -18.10
C ASN A 397 28.97 -8.11 -19.27
N ALA A 398 29.17 -6.86 -19.65
CA ALA A 398 28.48 -6.26 -20.80
C ALA A 398 28.76 -7.04 -22.09
N LEU A 399 30.04 -7.32 -22.38
CA LEU A 399 30.44 -8.04 -23.58
C LEU A 399 29.93 -9.48 -23.58
N GLN A 400 30.06 -10.20 -22.47
CA GLN A 400 29.62 -11.58 -22.34
C GLN A 400 28.11 -11.68 -22.53
N LEU A 401 27.34 -10.83 -21.85
CA LEU A 401 25.89 -10.82 -21.96
C LEU A 401 25.43 -10.55 -23.39
N MET A 402 26.03 -9.56 -24.08
CA MET A 402 25.70 -9.27 -25.47
C MET A 402 26.03 -10.44 -26.42
N ARG A 403 27.19 -11.10 -26.23
CA ARG A 403 27.58 -12.27 -27.01
C ARG A 403 26.60 -13.43 -26.83
N GLU A 404 26.26 -13.75 -25.60
CA GLU A 404 25.42 -14.89 -25.26
C GLU A 404 23.95 -14.70 -25.63
N LEU A 405 23.43 -13.47 -25.55
CA LEU A 405 22.09 -13.14 -26.04
C LEU A 405 22.00 -13.15 -27.58
N GLY A 406 23.14 -13.16 -28.29
CA GLY A 406 23.22 -13.28 -29.74
C GLY A 406 22.93 -11.98 -30.50
N ILE A 407 23.03 -10.82 -29.85
CA ILE A 407 22.70 -9.51 -30.45
C ILE A 407 23.83 -8.97 -31.35
N THR A 408 23.63 -7.78 -31.94
CA THR A 408 24.73 -7.02 -32.57
C THR A 408 25.47 -6.22 -31.50
N MET A 409 26.79 -6.39 -31.41
CA MET A 409 27.64 -5.73 -30.43
C MET A 409 28.53 -4.67 -31.10
N ARG A 410 28.66 -3.51 -30.47
CA ARG A 410 29.60 -2.45 -30.86
C ARG A 410 30.35 -1.95 -29.64
N GLU A 411 31.62 -1.67 -29.81
CA GLU A 411 32.47 -1.02 -28.83
C GLU A 411 32.97 0.30 -29.41
N ILE A 412 32.75 1.40 -28.70
CA ILE A 412 33.13 2.74 -29.15
C ILE A 412 33.72 3.51 -27.95
N PRO A 413 35.05 3.50 -27.76
CA PRO A 413 35.70 4.28 -26.71
C PRO A 413 35.44 5.77 -26.89
N ILE A 414 35.09 6.47 -25.80
CA ILE A 414 34.73 7.90 -25.83
C ILE A 414 35.87 8.84 -25.44
N ALA A 415 36.97 8.29 -24.90
CA ALA A 415 38.04 9.08 -24.28
C ALA A 415 38.62 10.16 -25.21
N ALA A 416 38.92 9.82 -26.46
CA ALA A 416 39.46 10.77 -27.44
C ALA A 416 38.48 11.92 -27.75
N ALA A 417 37.20 11.62 -27.92
CA ALA A 417 36.17 12.62 -28.17
C ALA A 417 35.95 13.53 -26.96
N CYS A 418 35.96 12.97 -25.75
CA CYS A 418 35.89 13.74 -24.51
C CYS A 418 37.10 14.67 -24.33
N LYS A 419 38.33 14.18 -24.57
CA LYS A 419 39.55 15.01 -24.48
C LYS A 419 39.52 16.17 -25.47
N GLN A 420 39.06 15.92 -26.70
CA GLN A 420 38.87 16.99 -27.67
C GLN A 420 37.85 18.01 -27.16
N HIS A 421 36.70 17.56 -26.65
CA HIS A 421 35.68 18.46 -26.12
C HIS A 421 36.18 19.29 -24.92
N PHE A 422 36.96 18.67 -24.01
CA PHE A 422 37.60 19.37 -22.90
C PHE A 422 38.51 20.48 -23.41
N SER A 423 39.34 20.20 -24.43
CA SER A 423 40.15 21.22 -25.09
C SER A 423 39.31 22.33 -25.73
N ASP A 424 38.21 21.98 -26.40
CA ASP A 424 37.35 22.95 -27.10
C ASP A 424 36.69 23.96 -26.15
N ILE A 425 36.37 23.53 -24.92
CA ILE A 425 35.74 24.38 -23.89
C ILE A 425 36.75 24.95 -22.88
N GLY A 426 38.04 24.61 -23.00
CA GLY A 426 39.09 25.03 -22.07
C GLY A 426 39.01 24.37 -20.68
N HIS A 427 38.45 23.17 -20.57
CA HIS A 427 38.39 22.39 -19.33
C HIS A 427 39.67 21.54 -19.16
N ASP A 428 40.30 21.60 -17.98
CA ASP A 428 41.44 20.75 -17.66
C ASP A 428 40.97 19.30 -17.41
N GLU A 429 41.53 18.34 -18.15
CA GLU A 429 41.15 16.92 -18.05
C GLU A 429 41.44 16.31 -16.66
N ASN A 430 42.27 16.96 -15.83
CA ASN A 430 42.56 16.52 -14.46
C ASN A 430 41.56 17.06 -13.43
N VAL A 431 40.67 17.98 -13.83
CA VAL A 431 39.61 18.51 -12.96
C VAL A 431 38.37 17.63 -13.12
N HIS A 432 38.20 16.68 -12.19
CA HIS A 432 37.11 15.71 -12.18
C HIS A 432 35.83 16.26 -11.53
N ASP A 433 35.32 17.38 -12.04
CA ASP A 433 34.09 18.00 -11.57
C ASP A 433 32.86 17.53 -12.39
N ILE A 434 31.71 18.18 -12.15
CA ILE A 434 30.46 17.92 -12.85
C ILE A 434 30.59 18.08 -14.38
N THR A 435 31.51 18.93 -14.87
CA THR A 435 31.77 19.13 -16.31
C THR A 435 32.43 17.88 -16.90
N TYR A 436 33.40 17.31 -16.19
CA TYR A 436 34.09 16.08 -16.58
C TYR A 436 33.12 14.90 -16.73
N GLU A 437 32.26 14.69 -15.72
CA GLU A 437 31.26 13.62 -15.73
C GLU A 437 30.20 13.82 -16.82
N ASN A 438 29.61 15.03 -16.89
CA ASN A 438 28.54 15.31 -17.85
C ASN A 438 29.00 15.26 -19.31
N THR A 439 30.26 15.60 -19.59
CA THR A 439 30.82 15.49 -20.95
C THR A 439 30.77 14.05 -21.43
N GLN A 440 31.21 13.11 -20.58
CA GLN A 440 31.18 11.68 -20.90
C GLN A 440 29.75 11.16 -21.10
N ALA A 441 28.81 11.54 -20.23
CA ALA A 441 27.40 11.12 -20.35
C ALA A 441 26.72 11.63 -21.64
N ARG A 442 26.99 12.90 -22.01
CA ARG A 442 26.48 13.49 -23.25
C ARG A 442 27.11 12.88 -24.49
N GLU A 443 28.41 12.59 -24.47
CA GLU A 443 29.10 11.95 -25.59
C GLU A 443 28.50 10.58 -25.90
N ARG A 444 28.25 9.76 -24.88
CA ARG A 444 27.59 8.46 -25.03
C ARG A 444 26.22 8.59 -25.68
N THR A 445 25.41 9.54 -25.20
CA THR A 445 24.06 9.79 -25.74
C THR A 445 24.12 10.24 -27.20
N LYS A 446 25.05 11.13 -27.54
CA LYS A 446 25.29 11.59 -28.91
C LYS A 446 25.60 10.43 -29.85
N ILE A 447 26.49 9.52 -29.42
CA ILE A 447 26.84 8.32 -30.18
C ILE A 447 25.61 7.44 -30.41
N LEU A 448 24.86 7.11 -29.35
CA LEU A 448 23.66 6.26 -29.44
C LEU A 448 22.61 6.83 -30.40
N MET A 449 22.31 8.13 -30.29
CA MET A 449 21.35 8.81 -31.16
C MET A 449 21.80 8.78 -32.64
N ASN A 450 23.08 9.00 -32.90
CA ASN A 450 23.61 8.97 -34.27
C ASN A 450 23.70 7.55 -34.84
N ILE A 451 23.95 6.53 -34.02
CA ILE A 451 23.85 5.13 -34.44
C ILE A 451 22.41 4.77 -34.80
N ALA A 452 21.44 5.26 -34.02
CA ALA A 452 20.02 5.09 -34.33
C ALA A 452 19.68 5.75 -35.68
N ASN A 453 20.13 6.97 -35.94
CA ASN A 453 19.94 7.65 -37.23
C ASN A 453 20.59 6.88 -38.39
N GLN A 454 21.85 6.46 -38.23
CA GLN A 454 22.57 5.69 -39.24
C GLN A 454 21.87 4.36 -39.57
N GLY A 455 21.28 3.73 -38.56
CA GLY A 455 20.66 2.42 -38.68
C GLY A 455 19.15 2.41 -38.96
N GLY A 456 18.49 3.58 -38.97
CA GLY A 456 17.01 3.64 -38.98
C GLY A 456 16.40 2.97 -37.75
N GLY A 457 17.03 3.15 -36.58
CA GLY A 457 16.67 2.52 -35.30
C GLY A 457 16.09 3.48 -34.27
N MET A 458 15.90 2.98 -33.06
CA MET A 458 15.49 3.79 -31.91
C MET A 458 16.41 3.57 -30.71
N VAL A 459 16.77 4.66 -30.01
CA VAL A 459 17.49 4.55 -28.73
C VAL A 459 16.52 4.15 -27.62
N VAL A 460 16.80 3.02 -26.96
CA VAL A 460 16.08 2.56 -25.78
C VAL A 460 16.78 3.09 -24.53
N GLY A 461 16.07 3.89 -23.75
CA GLY A 461 16.56 4.48 -22.50
C GLY A 461 16.54 3.49 -21.35
N THR A 462 17.56 3.57 -20.50
CA THR A 462 17.81 2.64 -19.39
C THR A 462 17.50 3.25 -18.02
N GLY A 463 17.37 4.57 -17.91
CA GLY A 463 17.19 5.27 -16.64
C GLY A 463 15.95 4.82 -15.86
N ASP A 464 16.12 4.68 -14.56
CA ASP A 464 15.12 4.11 -13.64
C ASP A 464 14.34 5.16 -12.85
N LEU A 465 13.26 4.75 -12.18
CA LEU A 465 12.38 5.68 -11.45
C LEU A 465 13.10 6.42 -10.30
N SER A 466 14.05 5.77 -9.64
CA SER A 466 14.78 6.30 -8.48
C SER A 466 15.79 7.35 -8.93
N GLU A 467 16.49 7.11 -10.05
CA GLU A 467 17.34 8.08 -10.71
C GLU A 467 16.54 9.32 -11.14
N LEU A 468 15.36 9.11 -11.71
CA LEU A 468 14.46 10.20 -12.08
C LEU A 468 13.98 10.99 -10.85
N ALA A 469 13.67 10.33 -9.74
CA ALA A 469 13.24 10.97 -8.51
C ALA A 469 14.32 11.90 -7.94
N LEU A 470 15.57 11.41 -7.90
CA LEU A 470 16.70 12.14 -7.33
C LEU A 470 17.40 13.05 -8.34
N GLY A 471 16.96 13.02 -9.61
CA GLY A 471 17.66 13.65 -10.73
C GLY A 471 19.11 13.22 -10.83
N TRP A 472 19.37 11.94 -10.54
CA TRP A 472 20.68 11.32 -10.66
C TRP A 472 20.93 10.88 -12.11
N CYS A 473 20.99 11.89 -12.98
CA CYS A 473 21.19 11.74 -14.41
C CYS A 473 21.71 13.06 -15.00
N THR A 474 22.37 13.01 -16.15
CA THR A 474 22.79 14.20 -16.88
C THR A 474 21.63 14.71 -17.75
N TYR A 475 21.29 15.99 -17.61
CA TYR A 475 20.32 16.62 -18.51
C TYR A 475 20.90 16.69 -19.94
N ASN A 476 20.12 16.23 -20.92
CA ASN A 476 20.52 15.93 -22.31
C ASN A 476 21.68 14.92 -22.42
N GLY A 477 21.83 14.05 -21.42
CA GLY A 477 22.68 12.87 -21.47
C GLY A 477 21.84 11.60 -21.34
N ASP A 478 22.22 10.73 -20.41
CA ASP A 478 21.70 9.39 -20.16
C ASP A 478 20.18 9.32 -19.91
N HIS A 479 19.56 10.40 -19.42
CA HIS A 479 18.10 10.41 -19.25
C HIS A 479 17.33 10.51 -20.58
N MET A 480 18.00 10.94 -21.67
CA MET A 480 17.37 11.17 -22.96
C MET A 480 17.42 9.91 -23.83
N SER A 481 16.29 9.56 -24.42
CA SER A 481 16.14 8.43 -25.34
C SER A 481 14.91 8.64 -26.22
N MET A 482 14.69 7.76 -27.19
CA MET A 482 13.46 7.79 -27.99
C MET A 482 12.30 7.03 -27.32
N TYR A 483 12.63 6.07 -26.45
CA TYR A 483 11.68 5.36 -25.60
C TYR A 483 12.42 4.73 -24.41
N ALA A 484 11.97 4.96 -23.17
CA ALA A 484 12.64 4.48 -21.97
C ALA A 484 11.78 3.42 -21.26
N VAL A 485 12.31 2.20 -21.12
CA VAL A 485 11.55 1.04 -20.63
C VAL A 485 11.55 0.90 -19.11
N ASN A 486 12.47 1.57 -18.42
CA ASN A 486 12.65 1.48 -16.96
C ASN A 486 12.07 2.68 -16.20
N THR A 487 11.43 3.65 -16.86
CA THR A 487 11.03 4.95 -16.26
C THR A 487 10.07 4.87 -15.08
N SER A 488 9.42 3.73 -14.85
CA SER A 488 8.56 3.49 -13.69
C SER A 488 9.02 2.33 -12.82
N VAL A 489 10.24 1.83 -13.00
CA VAL A 489 10.80 0.73 -12.22
C VAL A 489 11.81 1.33 -11.26
N PRO A 490 11.60 1.28 -9.93
CA PRO A 490 12.56 1.77 -8.96
C PRO A 490 13.75 0.82 -8.79
N LYS A 491 14.91 1.34 -8.36
CA LYS A 491 16.17 0.60 -8.20
C LYS A 491 15.99 -0.65 -7.33
N THR A 492 15.22 -0.53 -6.24
CA THR A 492 14.90 -1.66 -5.34
C THR A 492 14.19 -2.81 -6.05
N LEU A 493 13.41 -2.53 -7.10
CA LEU A 493 12.69 -3.51 -7.89
C LEU A 493 13.53 -4.07 -9.06
N VAL A 494 14.41 -3.26 -9.68
CA VAL A 494 15.27 -3.71 -10.79
C VAL A 494 16.03 -4.99 -10.44
N ARG A 495 16.63 -5.06 -9.24
CA ARG A 495 17.33 -6.27 -8.75
C ARG A 495 16.43 -7.51 -8.74
N SER A 496 15.20 -7.36 -8.23
CA SER A 496 14.24 -8.47 -8.15
C SER A 496 13.78 -8.92 -9.54
N LEU A 497 13.64 -7.99 -10.48
CA LEU A 497 13.32 -8.29 -11.87
C LEU A 497 14.45 -9.07 -12.54
N VAL A 498 15.68 -8.55 -12.53
CA VAL A 498 16.84 -9.22 -13.15
C VAL A 498 17.03 -10.62 -12.56
N TYR A 499 16.92 -10.77 -11.24
CA TYR A 499 17.00 -12.08 -10.59
C TYR A 499 15.88 -13.05 -11.01
N THR A 500 14.64 -12.56 -11.14
CA THR A 500 13.53 -13.42 -11.59
C THR A 500 13.73 -13.85 -13.04
N ILE A 501 14.09 -12.91 -13.91
CA ILE A 501 14.30 -13.16 -15.33
C ILE A 501 15.53 -14.04 -15.59
N SER A 502 16.56 -14.01 -14.73
CA SER A 502 17.73 -14.89 -14.90
C SER A 502 17.37 -16.37 -14.79
N LYS A 503 16.35 -16.72 -13.99
CA LYS A 503 15.91 -18.12 -13.78
C LYS A 503 15.42 -18.81 -15.05
N ARG A 504 14.97 -18.04 -16.07
CA ARG A 504 14.47 -18.57 -17.35
C ARG A 504 15.48 -18.49 -18.49
N GLN A 505 16.69 -18.00 -18.23
CA GLN A 505 17.75 -17.92 -19.25
C GLN A 505 18.58 -19.21 -19.29
N SER A 506 19.39 -19.36 -20.35
CA SER A 506 20.42 -20.40 -20.39
C SER A 506 21.42 -20.22 -19.23
N GLU A 507 22.06 -21.30 -18.78
CA GLU A 507 22.96 -21.25 -17.61
C GLU A 507 24.05 -20.18 -17.74
N LYS A 508 24.66 -20.03 -18.93
CA LYS A 508 25.68 -19.00 -19.17
C LYS A 508 25.17 -17.58 -18.95
N VAL A 509 24.03 -17.24 -19.57
CA VAL A 509 23.39 -15.92 -19.42
C VAL A 509 22.99 -15.70 -17.96
N LYS A 510 22.47 -16.73 -17.30
CA LYS A 510 22.09 -16.66 -15.89
C LYS A 510 23.31 -16.35 -15.01
N ASP A 511 24.45 -17.01 -15.23
CA ASP A 511 25.68 -16.76 -14.49
C ASP A 511 26.15 -15.31 -14.65
N THR A 512 26.15 -14.78 -15.88
CA THR A 512 26.49 -13.36 -16.12
C THR A 512 25.50 -12.42 -15.44
N LEU A 513 24.20 -12.72 -15.46
CA LEU A 513 23.18 -11.90 -14.78
C LEU A 513 23.33 -11.93 -13.25
N LEU A 514 23.75 -13.06 -12.68
CA LEU A 514 24.07 -13.15 -11.25
C LEU A 514 25.33 -12.34 -10.92
N ASP A 515 26.36 -12.34 -11.77
CA ASP A 515 27.54 -11.50 -11.58
C ASP A 515 27.22 -10.00 -11.65
N VAL A 516 26.32 -9.59 -12.56
CA VAL A 516 25.78 -8.22 -12.63
C VAL A 516 25.03 -7.86 -11.34
N LEU A 517 24.27 -8.79 -10.75
CA LEU A 517 23.57 -8.58 -9.47
C LEU A 517 24.54 -8.43 -8.29
N ASP A 518 25.67 -9.15 -8.31
CA ASP A 518 26.70 -9.11 -7.26
C ASP A 518 27.68 -7.93 -7.43
N THR A 519 27.61 -7.21 -8.55
CA THR A 519 28.39 -6.01 -8.78
C THR A 519 27.83 -4.84 -7.94
N PRO A 520 28.64 -4.16 -7.11
CA PRO A 520 28.21 -2.98 -6.37
C PRO A 520 27.76 -1.83 -7.29
N VAL A 521 26.78 -1.03 -6.84
CA VAL A 521 26.30 0.13 -7.61
C VAL A 521 27.31 1.28 -7.49
N SER A 522 27.90 1.70 -8.61
CA SER A 522 28.92 2.76 -8.67
C SER A 522 28.83 3.56 -9.98
N PRO A 523 29.17 4.87 -10.02
CA PRO A 523 29.24 5.63 -11.25
C PRO A 523 30.60 5.41 -11.95
N GLU A 524 30.61 4.78 -13.13
CA GLU A 524 31.83 4.51 -13.92
C GLU A 524 32.38 5.74 -14.68
N LEU A 525 32.31 6.91 -14.07
CA LEU A 525 32.73 8.18 -14.70
C LEU A 525 34.08 8.68 -14.20
N LEU A 526 34.45 8.34 -12.97
CA LEU A 526 35.71 8.75 -12.35
C LEU A 526 36.79 7.68 -12.53
N PRO A 527 38.07 8.07 -12.69
CA PRO A 527 39.17 7.10 -12.78
C PRO A 527 39.22 6.19 -11.54
N VAL A 528 39.59 4.93 -11.73
CA VAL A 528 39.88 4.02 -10.60
C VAL A 528 41.17 4.45 -9.89
N GLY A 529 41.25 4.24 -8.57
CA GLY A 529 42.46 4.54 -7.78
C GLY A 529 43.67 3.71 -8.24
N LYS A 530 44.89 4.13 -7.87
CA LYS A 530 46.16 3.48 -8.26
C LYS A 530 46.28 1.98 -7.94
N ASN A 531 45.38 1.44 -7.10
CA ASN A 531 45.32 0.03 -6.70
C ASN A 531 44.04 -0.69 -7.20
N GLY A 532 43.28 -0.11 -8.14
CA GLY A 532 42.02 -0.69 -8.63
C GLY A 532 40.83 -0.52 -7.67
N GLU A 533 40.99 0.25 -6.59
CA GLU A 533 39.91 0.59 -5.66
C GLU A 533 38.97 1.63 -6.29
N MET A 534 37.65 1.38 -6.23
CA MET A 534 36.64 2.36 -6.63
C MET A 534 36.69 3.56 -5.69
N LEU A 535 36.91 4.77 -6.23
CA LEU A 535 37.03 5.99 -5.43
C LEU A 535 35.70 6.50 -4.84
N GLN A 536 34.54 6.02 -5.31
CA GLN A 536 33.23 6.50 -4.84
C GLN A 536 32.13 5.44 -5.08
N LYS A 537 31.34 5.08 -4.06
CA LYS A 537 30.06 4.38 -4.28
C LYS A 537 28.97 5.43 -4.50
N THR A 538 28.08 5.23 -5.47
CA THR A 538 26.97 6.16 -5.77
C THR A 538 26.16 6.48 -4.51
N GLU A 539 25.94 5.46 -3.68
CA GLU A 539 25.18 5.57 -2.43
C GLU A 539 25.83 6.46 -1.38
N ASP A 540 27.15 6.67 -1.41
CA ASP A 540 27.83 7.57 -0.45
C ASP A 540 27.45 9.04 -0.70
N THR A 541 27.09 9.38 -1.95
CA THR A 541 26.74 10.75 -2.37
C THR A 541 25.24 10.96 -2.48
N VAL A 542 24.53 9.95 -2.96
CA VAL A 542 23.08 10.01 -3.22
C VAL A 542 22.29 9.51 -2.03
N GLY A 543 22.84 8.58 -1.25
CA GLY A 543 22.17 7.84 -0.19
C GLY A 543 21.65 6.49 -0.67
N PRO A 544 21.24 5.62 0.27
CA PRO A 544 20.73 4.29 -0.06
C PRO A 544 19.40 4.40 -0.82
N TYR A 545 19.32 3.74 -1.97
CA TYR A 545 18.11 3.76 -2.79
C TYR A 545 16.89 3.19 -2.07
N GLU A 546 17.07 2.27 -1.11
CA GLU A 546 15.98 1.73 -0.31
C GLU A 546 15.24 2.82 0.49
N LEU A 547 15.96 3.78 1.09
CA LEU A 547 15.34 4.91 1.77
C LEU A 547 14.65 5.86 0.78
N HIS A 548 15.30 6.19 -0.33
CA HIS A 548 14.73 7.11 -1.32
C HIS A 548 13.49 6.55 -1.99
N ASP A 549 13.48 5.27 -2.33
CA ASP A 549 12.32 4.58 -2.86
C ASP A 549 11.20 4.52 -1.83
N PHE A 550 11.54 4.29 -0.56
CA PHE A 550 10.57 4.35 0.55
C PHE A 550 9.93 5.75 0.63
N PHE A 551 10.73 6.81 0.66
CA PHE A 551 10.22 8.19 0.72
C PHE A 551 9.39 8.54 -0.51
N LEU A 552 9.87 8.17 -1.69
CA LEU A 552 9.20 8.38 -2.97
C LEU A 552 7.82 7.73 -2.98
N TYR A 553 7.72 6.49 -2.48
CA TYR A 553 6.45 5.78 -2.43
C TYR A 553 5.41 6.53 -1.60
N TYR A 554 5.75 6.88 -0.36
CA TYR A 554 4.79 7.54 0.54
C TYR A 554 4.49 8.99 0.12
N LEU A 555 5.47 9.71 -0.44
CA LEU A 555 5.25 11.04 -1.02
C LEU A 555 4.29 10.97 -2.21
N LEU A 556 4.55 10.11 -3.20
CA LEU A 556 3.76 10.13 -4.43
C LEU A 556 2.44 9.37 -4.31
N ARG A 557 2.39 8.22 -3.63
CA ARG A 557 1.16 7.44 -3.49
C ARG A 557 0.17 8.13 -2.57
N PHE A 558 0.64 8.70 -1.45
CA PHE A 558 -0.25 9.24 -0.43
C PHE A 558 -0.06 10.73 -0.16
N GLY A 559 1.04 11.37 -0.53
CA GLY A 559 1.25 12.79 -0.21
C GLY A 559 1.31 13.01 1.30
N PHE A 560 1.96 12.08 1.99
CA PHE A 560 2.23 12.19 3.42
C PHE A 560 3.26 13.27 3.72
N SER A 561 3.14 13.85 4.91
CA SER A 561 4.09 14.83 5.40
C SER A 561 5.46 14.20 5.67
N PRO A 562 6.56 14.97 5.59
CA PRO A 562 7.88 14.53 6.01
C PRO A 562 7.91 13.87 7.40
N SER A 563 7.22 14.45 8.39
CA SER A 563 7.14 13.90 9.75
C SER A 563 6.52 12.49 9.79
N LYS A 564 5.45 12.25 9.04
CA LYS A 564 4.85 10.92 8.93
C LYS A 564 5.76 9.94 8.18
N ILE A 565 6.36 10.37 7.08
CA ILE A 565 7.30 9.53 6.31
C ILE A 565 8.49 9.12 7.20
N TYR A 566 9.00 10.05 8.00
CA TYR A 566 10.06 9.79 8.98
C TYR A 566 9.61 8.76 10.03
N PHE A 567 8.43 8.93 10.62
CA PHE A 567 7.85 7.96 11.56
C PHE A 567 7.73 6.55 10.94
N LEU A 568 7.22 6.45 9.72
CA LEU A 568 7.07 5.18 8.99
C LEU A 568 8.43 4.55 8.70
N ALA A 569 9.42 5.36 8.29
CA ALA A 569 10.77 4.89 8.01
C ALA A 569 11.44 4.37 9.29
N LYS A 570 11.39 5.12 10.40
CA LYS A 570 11.89 4.64 11.70
C LYS A 570 11.26 3.31 12.08
N THR A 571 9.96 3.15 11.86
CA THR A 571 9.26 1.89 12.15
C THR A 571 9.69 0.74 11.24
N ALA A 572 9.87 1.00 9.94
CA ALA A 572 10.24 -0.04 8.96
C ALA A 572 11.70 -0.51 9.12
N PHE A 573 12.59 0.39 9.50
CA PHE A 573 14.03 0.18 9.58
C PHE A 573 14.55 -0.03 11.01
N ALA A 574 13.71 0.18 12.04
CA ALA A 574 13.95 -0.34 13.38
C ALA A 574 13.95 -1.87 13.34
N VAL A 575 14.98 -2.50 13.89
CA VAL A 575 15.17 -3.95 13.84
C VAL A 575 14.06 -4.65 14.61
N LYS A 576 13.39 -5.62 13.97
CA LYS A 576 12.70 -6.68 14.67
C LYS A 576 13.00 -8.02 13.97
N GLU A 577 13.68 -8.86 14.76
CA GLU A 577 14.02 -10.29 14.61
C GLU A 577 15.43 -10.65 14.07
N GLU A 578 16.19 -11.19 15.05
CA GLU A 578 17.30 -12.14 15.08
C GLU A 578 18.67 -11.86 14.43
N GLU A 579 18.87 -10.85 13.56
CA GLU A 579 20.23 -10.51 13.13
C GLU A 579 20.48 -8.99 12.95
N ILE A 580 21.37 -8.47 13.81
CA ILE A 580 22.16 -7.23 13.70
C ILE A 580 21.39 -5.90 13.91
N ASP A 581 22.08 -4.91 14.47
CA ASP A 581 21.65 -3.54 14.83
C ASP A 581 20.76 -2.79 13.80
N GLU A 582 20.15 -1.67 14.22
CA GLU A 582 19.38 -0.75 13.35
C GLU A 582 20.03 -0.59 11.98
N LEU A 583 19.30 -0.99 10.91
CA LEU A 583 19.85 -0.93 9.55
C LEU A 583 20.27 0.49 9.17
N TYR A 584 19.49 1.46 9.64
CA TYR A 584 19.79 2.88 9.53
C TYR A 584 19.44 3.57 10.85
N SER A 585 20.39 4.33 11.40
CA SER A 585 20.12 5.21 12.54
C SER A 585 19.08 6.27 12.18
N HIS A 586 18.39 6.80 13.20
CA HIS A 586 17.47 7.92 13.06
C HIS A 586 18.11 9.12 12.32
N GLU A 587 19.35 9.45 12.68
CA GLU A 587 20.16 10.49 12.02
C GLU A 587 20.33 10.20 10.52
N THR A 588 20.62 8.95 10.17
CA THR A 588 20.79 8.53 8.77
C THR A 588 19.49 8.70 7.98
N ILE A 589 18.35 8.28 8.55
CA ILE A 589 17.04 8.43 7.91
C ILE A 589 16.72 9.92 7.71
N LEU A 590 16.94 10.74 8.73
CA LEU A 590 16.64 12.17 8.69
C LEU A 590 17.53 12.92 7.66
N LYS A 591 18.83 12.62 7.65
CA LYS A 591 19.80 13.15 6.68
C LYS A 591 19.34 12.86 5.24
N TRP A 592 18.99 11.61 4.94
CA TRP A 592 18.59 11.22 3.59
C TRP A 592 17.20 11.71 3.21
N LEU A 593 16.28 11.86 4.17
CA LEU A 593 14.99 12.51 3.94
C LEU A 593 15.16 13.98 3.53
N LYS A 594 16.07 14.71 4.18
CA LYS A 594 16.43 16.09 3.80
C LYS A 594 17.01 16.17 2.40
N VAL A 595 17.95 15.27 2.07
CA VAL A 595 18.55 15.18 0.73
C VAL A 595 17.49 14.84 -0.32
N PHE A 596 16.60 13.89 -0.02
CA PHE A 596 15.50 13.48 -0.89
C PHE A 596 14.64 14.67 -1.28
N TYR A 597 14.07 15.41 -0.32
CA TYR A 597 13.19 16.54 -0.64
C TYR A 597 13.91 17.66 -1.41
N ARG A 598 15.16 18.00 -1.03
CA ARG A 598 15.95 18.99 -1.75
C ARG A 598 16.18 18.60 -3.21
N ARG A 599 16.60 17.35 -3.45
CA ARG A 599 16.86 16.85 -4.82
C ARG A 599 15.58 16.65 -5.59
N PHE A 600 14.57 16.05 -4.97
CA PHE A 600 13.28 15.80 -5.61
C PHE A 600 12.69 17.11 -6.15
N PHE A 601 12.70 18.20 -5.39
CA PHE A 601 12.20 19.49 -5.89
C PHE A 601 13.13 20.11 -6.95
N SER A 602 14.42 20.28 -6.64
CA SER A 602 15.36 20.98 -7.53
C SER A 602 15.58 20.29 -8.88
N GLN A 603 15.33 18.99 -8.99
CA GLN A 603 15.57 18.22 -10.20
C GLN A 603 14.33 18.03 -11.08
N GLN A 604 13.21 18.68 -10.76
CA GLN A 604 11.97 18.55 -11.54
C GLN A 604 12.11 18.97 -13.00
N PHE A 605 12.97 19.94 -13.31
CA PHE A 605 13.20 20.37 -14.69
C PHE A 605 13.68 19.22 -15.60
N LYS A 606 14.46 18.27 -15.06
CA LYS A 606 14.88 17.07 -15.80
C LYS A 606 13.68 16.19 -16.14
N ARG A 607 12.73 16.08 -15.21
CA ARG A 607 11.52 15.27 -15.39
C ARG A 607 10.51 15.90 -16.35
N SER A 608 10.51 17.22 -16.48
CA SER A 608 9.64 17.94 -17.43
C SER A 608 9.91 17.53 -18.88
N CYS A 609 11.11 17.06 -19.21
CA CYS A 609 11.50 16.64 -20.56
C CYS A 609 11.78 15.13 -20.67
N LEU A 610 11.01 14.29 -19.96
CA LEU A 610 11.21 12.84 -20.02
C LEU A 610 10.77 12.23 -21.37
N PRO A 611 11.57 11.29 -21.91
CA PRO A 611 11.13 10.40 -22.99
C PRO A 611 9.83 9.68 -22.66
N ASP A 612 9.19 9.14 -23.69
CA ASP A 612 8.06 8.24 -23.49
C ASP A 612 8.51 6.92 -22.87
N GLY A 613 7.68 6.37 -21.99
CA GLY A 613 7.91 5.09 -21.33
C GLY A 613 6.61 4.59 -20.70
N PRO A 614 6.45 3.27 -20.51
CA PRO A 614 5.24 2.73 -19.90
C PRO A 614 5.21 3.02 -18.40
N LYS A 615 4.02 3.32 -17.87
CA LYS A 615 3.75 3.20 -16.43
C LYS A 615 3.46 1.73 -16.12
N ILE A 616 4.24 1.16 -15.21
CA ILE A 616 4.15 -0.25 -14.83
C ILE A 616 3.68 -0.39 -13.38
N GLY A 617 4.29 0.38 -12.47
CA GLY A 617 3.95 0.38 -11.05
C GLY A 617 2.76 1.27 -10.71
N SER A 618 2.45 1.34 -9.41
CA SER A 618 1.43 2.25 -8.87
C SER A 618 1.80 3.74 -9.00
N ILE A 619 3.07 4.04 -9.30
CA ILE A 619 3.64 5.39 -9.36
C ILE A 619 4.53 5.52 -10.60
N CYS A 620 4.46 6.68 -11.25
CA CYS A 620 5.35 7.11 -12.33
C CYS A 620 5.68 8.60 -12.17
N LEU A 621 6.84 9.03 -12.69
CA LEU A 621 7.29 10.43 -12.63
C LEU A 621 7.10 11.21 -13.93
N SER A 622 6.35 10.64 -14.89
CA SER A 622 6.04 11.33 -16.15
C SER A 622 5.22 12.60 -15.91
N PRO A 623 5.61 13.75 -16.48
CA PRO A 623 4.86 15.01 -16.40
C PRO A 623 3.53 14.95 -17.17
N ARG A 624 3.36 13.90 -18.00
CA ARG A 624 2.16 13.60 -18.77
C ARG A 624 1.22 12.64 -18.03
N GLY A 625 1.68 12.04 -16.93
CA GLY A 625 0.96 11.03 -16.15
C GLY A 625 0.75 11.47 -14.71
N ASP A 626 1.29 10.67 -13.77
CA ASP A 626 0.96 10.78 -12.36
C ASP A 626 1.52 12.02 -11.65
N TRP A 627 2.62 12.62 -12.14
CA TRP A 627 3.33 13.68 -11.42
C TRP A 627 3.44 14.98 -12.21
N ARG A 628 2.69 16.00 -11.79
CA ARG A 628 2.68 17.33 -12.42
C ARG A 628 3.14 18.36 -11.39
N MET A 629 4.42 18.71 -11.41
CA MET A 629 5.01 19.72 -10.54
C MET A 629 5.71 20.80 -11.38
N PRO A 630 5.56 22.10 -11.05
CA PRO A 630 6.35 23.17 -11.64
C PRO A 630 7.86 22.94 -11.43
N SER A 631 8.68 23.29 -12.42
CA SER A 631 10.14 23.05 -12.35
C SER A 631 10.86 24.04 -11.43
N ASP A 632 10.18 25.10 -11.05
CA ASP A 632 10.56 26.24 -10.22
C ASP A 632 9.88 26.22 -8.84
N ALA A 633 9.31 25.08 -8.43
CA ALA A 633 8.72 24.90 -7.12
C ALA A 633 9.77 24.92 -5.99
N CYS A 634 9.44 25.59 -4.87
CA CYS A 634 10.29 25.66 -3.69
C CYS A 634 9.98 24.52 -2.70
N SER A 635 11.02 23.94 -2.07
CA SER A 635 10.89 22.88 -1.07
C SER A 635 10.89 23.37 0.38
N SER A 636 10.85 24.69 0.63
CA SER A 636 11.08 25.29 1.96
C SER A 636 10.15 24.75 3.05
N LEU A 637 8.85 24.56 2.74
CA LEU A 637 7.88 24.04 3.72
C LEU A 637 8.24 22.64 4.20
N TRP A 638 8.55 21.72 3.27
CA TRP A 638 8.95 20.36 3.61
C TRP A 638 10.27 20.30 4.35
N LEU A 639 11.24 21.16 3.98
CA LEU A 639 12.53 21.22 4.65
C LEU A 639 12.42 21.80 6.07
N SER A 640 11.58 22.82 6.28
CA SER A 640 11.29 23.38 7.61
C SER A 640 10.68 22.33 8.53
N GLU A 641 9.71 21.55 8.03
CA GLU A 641 9.11 20.47 8.81
C GLU A 641 10.17 19.41 9.19
N ILE A 642 11.10 19.09 8.30
CA ILE A 642 12.20 18.15 8.58
C ILE A 642 13.15 18.71 9.64
N GLU A 643 13.40 20.01 9.66
CA GLU A 643 14.28 20.68 10.64
C GLU A 643 13.68 20.74 12.05
N GLU A 644 12.34 20.70 12.16
CA GLU A 644 11.62 20.60 13.43
C GLU A 644 11.60 19.17 14.00
N LEU A 645 11.97 18.16 13.22
CA LEU A 645 12.06 16.78 13.70
C LEU A 645 13.30 16.64 14.58
N SER A 646 13.07 16.28 15.85
CA SER A 646 14.16 15.88 16.73
C SER A 646 14.73 14.51 16.32
N GLU A 647 15.99 14.31 16.67
CA GLU A 647 16.65 13.00 16.69
C GLU A 647 15.80 11.94 17.43
#